data_AF-A0A962UEG4-F1
#
_entry.id   AF-A0A962UEG4-F1
#
_cell.length_a   1.000
_cell.length_b   1.000
_cell.length_c   1.000
_cell.angle_alpha   90.00
_cell.angle_beta   90.00
_cell.angle_gamma   90.00
#
_symmetry.space_group_name_H-M   'P 1'
#
loop_
_entity.id
_entity.type
_entity.pdbx_description
1 polymer ?
#
loop_
_entity_poly.entity_id
_entity_poly.type
_entity_poly.pdbx_seq_one_letter_code
_entity_poly.pdbx_strand_id
1 'polypeptide(L)'
;MQLAAPLAAVAPDWRGLAALHIVLLALLGYGLRVFARTWLRRLFVDQRLTAYYAAGLLVYTAAVSFVHLTWIWPESPPAGYSGPLVMALCGLLFPVDAAFKEWVNKYTFLSRFSFALYALSVVAVAVAIQSTPATLLTLALGAMLYGWMTWRYRTLPPLYLLFGCVAGLYGFGIVAYLPLAWHGLASLPGLAALLGVGRWAGSRSRAIALQCLIVFGIALVGVMVWSLLGARPGGLSFATAVAGTLLGYSAVRLALALPAADPRWAYVDAGVVVLAATAVAYAPAWMPFAWETRTAFGLLTLAALWIGLGLHDRQQSALSRTVFVAGALSNVALALALEAWLSWPVLLGRLEPILLLALAGGLLLWLGLGLRRQAFVYGVLVCIGGIAVLIKRGYFPGPSTGLGPFAGVLLLWSLLWWLAWRFPLDGEALAGRRAIKQDVDSPEASERCEGDSLAWVRAPLEQAMALLWVIGLVHLGLRLLGGVVTVKWAGTASLAALSGLLLVGHFHVFRWIVLPVLLGLAGVLVGLDRLGLPPPWLGATAVLYVLLIWQVAIEVLNRPLTWRLARVLRFTVPGGAGGRRWIEESLHYAALFVAALPVAAGPALGLLGAPAPELLPALTLSLLSFVLVGWRYRRAVHAYAALATVTVGVWLIGFWLAPATLFGLGQPFGNGMLSLGMALLGVGLERERVAPLAYWRGPLYRVSGLLYVLALAGTVLGFLVADPRLPILLALLCVALFPVARPLPSAAAWRGLGLALLSSALVWSVTNRMDFNPAIGMAIAVAWGYALWFAGNLPLPRWNAFQPDWAVAPAFWPLLGLIVVLGAGALAVVAGAWTPAVALAGLAPYLLLLLRNTAWPGMAWLAVAMLVGSGLLAAGALEWNWWGRGDGQFGSSGGLAAALVWLNLLFLLVPLWSR
;
A
#
# COMPACT_ATOMS: atom_id res chain seq x y z
N MET A 1 -69.11 70.44 14.69
CA MET A 1 -69.86 69.84 15.81
C MET A 1 -71.32 70.23 15.84
N GLN A 2 -71.64 71.50 16.11
CA GLN A 2 -73.02 72.00 16.15
C GLN A 2 -73.80 71.75 14.84
N LEU A 3 -73.11 71.76 13.69
CA LEU A 3 -73.68 71.44 12.38
C LEU A 3 -73.72 69.93 12.05
N ALA A 4 -72.91 69.12 12.72
CA ALA A 4 -72.70 67.71 12.38
C ALA A 4 -73.50 66.75 13.26
N ALA A 5 -73.69 67.08 14.55
CA ALA A 5 -74.53 66.32 15.47
C ALA A 5 -75.99 66.12 15.00
N PRO A 6 -76.71 67.13 14.43
CA PRO A 6 -78.08 66.94 13.96
C PRO A 6 -78.18 66.02 12.72
N LEU A 7 -77.10 65.82 11.95
CA LEU A 7 -77.09 64.89 10.81
C LEU A 7 -77.21 63.42 11.26
N ALA A 8 -76.81 63.10 12.50
CA ALA A 8 -76.97 61.76 13.08
C ALA A 8 -78.45 61.33 13.19
N ALA A 9 -79.37 62.30 13.28
CA ALA A 9 -80.81 62.05 13.32
C ALA A 9 -81.45 61.87 11.94
N VAL A 10 -80.80 62.37 10.87
CA VAL A 10 -81.34 62.39 9.49
C VAL A 10 -80.83 61.20 8.67
N ALA A 11 -79.59 60.78 8.88
CA ALA A 11 -78.98 59.63 8.22
C ALA A 11 -78.08 58.86 9.21
N PRO A 12 -78.66 57.95 10.02
CA PRO A 12 -77.97 57.29 11.14
C PRO A 12 -76.91 56.26 10.70
N ASP A 13 -76.77 55.99 9.40
CA ASP A 13 -75.81 55.06 8.82
C ASP A 13 -74.36 55.46 9.15
N TRP A 14 -73.54 54.49 9.56
CA TRP A 14 -72.09 54.65 9.75
C TRP A 14 -71.37 55.27 8.54
N ARG A 15 -71.92 55.14 7.32
CA ARG A 15 -71.39 55.81 6.11
C ARG A 15 -71.46 57.34 6.20
N GLY A 16 -72.50 57.89 6.84
CA GLY A 16 -72.64 59.33 7.10
C GLY A 16 -71.60 59.84 8.09
N LEU A 17 -71.34 59.06 9.15
CA LEU A 17 -70.24 59.31 10.10
C LEU A 17 -68.88 59.29 9.40
N ALA A 18 -68.65 58.34 8.48
CA ALA A 18 -67.42 58.27 7.69
C ALA A 18 -67.19 59.49 6.81
N ALA A 19 -68.21 59.99 6.12
CA ALA A 19 -68.10 61.21 5.32
C ALA A 19 -67.71 62.42 6.20
N LEU A 20 -68.32 62.56 7.37
CA LEU A 20 -68.00 63.64 8.33
C LEU A 20 -66.57 63.53 8.88
N HIS A 21 -66.11 62.33 9.23
CA HIS A 21 -64.71 62.11 9.65
C HIS A 21 -63.71 62.43 8.52
N ILE A 22 -64.02 62.10 7.27
CA ILE A 22 -63.18 62.46 6.11
C ILE A 22 -63.13 63.97 5.91
N VAL A 23 -64.26 64.67 6.01
CA VAL A 23 -64.32 66.15 5.91
C VAL A 23 -63.49 66.79 7.02
N LEU A 24 -63.61 66.28 8.24
CA LEU A 24 -62.84 66.75 9.39
C LEU A 24 -61.34 66.54 9.19
N LEU A 25 -60.95 65.37 8.67
CA LEU A 25 -59.56 65.05 8.34
C LEU A 25 -59.02 65.91 7.19
N ALA A 26 -59.85 66.27 6.20
CA ALA A 26 -59.49 67.16 5.10
C ALA A 26 -59.28 68.61 5.57
N LEU A 27 -60.16 69.12 6.44
CA LEU A 27 -60.01 70.43 7.08
C LEU A 27 -58.74 70.49 7.95
N LEU A 28 -58.51 69.45 8.75
CA LEU A 28 -57.27 69.30 9.53
C LEU A 28 -56.04 69.26 8.62
N GLY A 29 -56.09 68.52 7.52
CA GLY A 29 -55.01 68.43 6.54
C GLY A 29 -54.70 69.77 5.86
N TYR A 30 -55.73 70.56 5.52
CA TYR A 30 -55.55 71.92 5.01
C TYR A 30 -54.87 72.82 6.04
N GLY A 31 -55.33 72.79 7.30
CA GLY A 31 -54.72 73.53 8.41
C GLY A 31 -53.26 73.18 8.63
N LEU A 32 -52.93 71.88 8.69
CA LEU A 32 -51.56 71.38 8.86
C LEU A 32 -50.66 71.74 7.67
N ARG A 33 -51.18 71.77 6.44
CA ARG A 33 -50.42 72.20 5.25
C ARG A 33 -50.08 73.70 5.29
N VAL A 34 -51.04 74.54 5.67
CA VAL A 34 -50.81 75.99 5.86
C VAL A 34 -49.81 76.23 6.99
N PHE A 35 -49.92 75.45 8.07
CA PHE A 35 -48.98 75.47 9.18
C PHE A 35 -47.55 75.14 8.72
N ALA A 36 -47.36 74.03 8.02
CA ALA A 36 -46.07 73.56 7.52
C ALA A 36 -45.36 74.55 6.58
N ARG A 37 -46.10 75.22 5.69
CA ARG A 37 -45.52 76.13 4.68
C ARG A 37 -45.32 77.57 5.18
N THR A 38 -46.24 78.06 6.02
CA THR A 38 -46.40 79.49 6.26
C THR A 38 -46.19 79.86 7.72
N TRP A 39 -46.73 79.07 8.65
CA TRP A 39 -46.69 79.42 10.07
C TRP A 39 -45.40 78.95 10.75
N LEU A 40 -44.81 77.85 10.28
CA LEU A 40 -43.49 77.40 10.74
C LEU A 40 -42.39 78.43 10.48
N ARG A 41 -42.41 79.08 9.30
CA ARG A 41 -41.54 80.23 9.00
C ARG A 41 -41.79 81.39 9.95
N ARG A 42 -43.05 81.76 10.20
CA ARG A 42 -43.43 82.83 11.13
C ARG A 42 -43.06 82.54 12.59
N LEU A 43 -43.01 81.27 12.98
CA LEU A 43 -42.66 80.85 14.33
C LEU A 43 -41.15 80.89 14.56
N PHE A 44 -40.35 80.36 13.63
CA PHE A 44 -38.90 80.24 13.82
C PHE A 44 -38.09 81.42 13.28
N VAL A 45 -38.57 82.12 12.25
CA VAL A 45 -37.92 83.33 11.70
C VAL A 45 -38.51 84.59 12.34
N ASP A 46 -39.84 84.69 12.40
CA ASP A 46 -40.51 85.91 12.89
C ASP A 46 -40.86 85.86 14.40
N GLN A 47 -40.47 84.79 15.12
CA GLN A 47 -40.65 84.56 16.57
C GLN A 47 -42.06 84.74 17.14
N ARG A 48 -43.12 84.57 16.34
CA ARG A 48 -44.50 84.74 16.80
C ARG A 48 -45.09 83.48 17.45
N LEU A 49 -45.18 83.47 18.79
CA LEU A 49 -45.72 82.37 19.60
C LEU A 49 -47.20 82.03 19.33
N THR A 50 -48.00 82.96 18.79
CA THR A 50 -49.42 82.76 18.50
C THR A 50 -49.67 81.63 17.50
N ALA A 51 -48.71 81.35 16.62
CA ALA A 51 -48.78 80.24 15.67
C ALA A 51 -48.76 78.86 16.35
N TYR A 52 -48.09 78.73 17.50
CA TYR A 52 -48.04 77.46 18.25
C TYR A 52 -49.39 77.16 18.90
N TYR A 53 -50.03 78.17 19.50
CA TYR A 53 -51.34 78.05 20.14
C TYR A 53 -52.44 77.75 19.11
N ALA A 54 -52.44 78.43 17.95
CA ALA A 54 -53.41 78.18 16.89
C ALA A 54 -53.31 76.76 16.30
N ALA A 55 -52.09 76.25 16.12
CA ALA A 55 -51.87 74.89 15.64
C ALA A 55 -52.27 73.84 16.69
N GLY A 56 -51.90 74.03 17.95
CA GLY A 56 -52.28 73.16 19.07
C GLY A 56 -53.80 73.11 19.27
N LEU A 57 -54.48 74.26 19.19
CA LEU A 57 -55.94 74.34 19.28
C LEU A 57 -56.62 73.64 18.10
N LEU A 58 -56.09 73.76 16.88
CA LEU A 58 -56.64 73.11 15.69
C LEU A 58 -56.54 71.57 15.77
N VAL A 59 -55.40 71.04 16.22
CA VAL A 59 -55.23 69.59 16.44
C VAL A 59 -56.13 69.10 17.58
N TYR A 60 -56.18 69.85 18.69
CA TYR A 60 -57.02 69.50 19.84
C TYR A 60 -58.51 69.49 19.49
N THR A 61 -59.01 70.55 18.85
CA THR A 61 -60.42 70.66 18.43
C THR A 61 -60.80 69.59 17.41
N ALA A 62 -59.91 69.21 16.49
CA ALA A 62 -60.13 68.12 15.56
C ALA A 62 -60.20 66.74 16.27
N ALA A 63 -59.29 66.45 17.20
CA ALA A 63 -59.28 65.18 17.94
C ALA A 63 -60.49 65.02 18.87
N VAL A 64 -60.81 66.07 19.64
CA VAL A 64 -62.01 66.12 20.49
C VAL A 64 -63.26 65.98 19.63
N SER A 65 -63.27 66.61 18.45
CA SER A 65 -64.39 66.49 17.53
C SER A 65 -64.54 65.08 16.96
N PHE A 66 -63.45 64.40 16.66
CA PHE A 66 -63.48 63.02 16.18
C PHE A 66 -64.07 62.06 17.23
N VAL A 67 -63.61 62.16 18.48
CA VAL A 67 -64.07 61.30 19.58
C VAL A 67 -65.55 61.56 19.89
N HIS A 68 -65.95 62.82 20.01
CA HIS A 68 -67.35 63.15 20.30
C HIS A 68 -68.30 62.75 19.16
N LEU A 69 -67.91 62.88 17.89
CA LEU A 69 -68.75 62.45 16.76
C LEU A 69 -68.92 60.94 16.76
N THR A 70 -67.86 60.20 17.07
CA THR A 70 -67.90 58.73 17.17
C THR A 70 -68.76 58.27 18.35
N TRP A 71 -68.76 59.01 19.47
CA TRP A 71 -69.53 58.68 20.68
C TRP A 71 -71.03 58.99 20.55
N ILE A 72 -71.38 60.08 19.84
CA ILE A 72 -72.77 60.57 19.71
C ILE A 72 -73.55 59.80 18.62
N TRP A 73 -72.87 59.09 17.73
CA TRP A 73 -73.54 58.39 16.62
C TRP A 73 -74.32 57.14 17.10
N PRO A 74 -75.55 56.92 16.62
CA PRO A 74 -76.42 55.86 17.13
C PRO A 74 -76.02 54.44 16.68
N GLU A 75 -75.47 54.28 15.48
CA GLU A 75 -74.94 52.98 15.03
C GLU A 75 -73.49 52.78 15.46
N SER A 76 -73.17 51.61 16.02
CA SER A 76 -71.80 51.25 16.34
C SER A 76 -70.97 51.11 15.05
N PRO A 77 -69.79 51.75 14.96
CA PRO A 77 -68.96 51.62 13.76
C PRO A 77 -68.46 50.17 13.60
N PRO A 78 -68.17 49.74 12.36
CA PRO A 78 -67.63 48.41 12.12
C PRO A 78 -66.29 48.20 12.83
N ALA A 79 -66.00 46.95 13.23
CA ALA A 79 -64.77 46.61 13.94
C ALA A 79 -63.52 47.08 13.14
N GLY A 80 -62.61 47.79 13.80
CA GLY A 80 -61.41 48.36 13.19
C GLY A 80 -61.60 49.63 12.34
N TYR A 81 -62.80 50.22 12.31
CA TYR A 81 -63.15 51.43 11.54
C TYR A 81 -62.21 52.64 11.75
N SER A 82 -61.69 52.84 12.96
CA SER A 82 -60.83 53.99 13.26
C SER A 82 -59.40 53.83 12.71
N GLY A 83 -58.97 52.61 12.39
CA GLY A 83 -57.63 52.34 11.89
C GLY A 83 -57.25 53.18 10.65
N PRO A 84 -58.04 53.17 9.55
CA PRO A 84 -57.70 53.91 8.33
C PRO A 84 -57.62 55.43 8.55
N LEU A 85 -58.47 55.95 9.43
CA LEU A 85 -58.52 57.36 9.79
C LEU A 85 -57.28 57.77 10.60
N VAL A 86 -56.84 56.93 11.54
CA VAL A 86 -55.60 57.14 12.30
C VAL A 86 -54.37 57.04 11.39
N MET A 87 -54.34 56.11 10.43
CA MET A 87 -53.25 56.02 9.44
C MET A 87 -53.21 57.26 8.53
N ALA A 88 -54.36 57.75 8.08
CA ALA A 88 -54.45 58.97 7.29
C ALA A 88 -53.99 60.21 8.10
N LEU A 89 -54.32 60.28 9.39
CA LEU A 89 -53.84 61.31 10.31
C LEU A 89 -52.31 61.28 10.44
N CYS A 90 -51.71 60.10 10.61
CA CYS A 90 -50.25 59.95 10.58
C CYS A 90 -49.66 60.56 9.31
N GLY A 91 -50.28 60.30 8.15
CA GLY A 91 -49.85 60.84 6.86
C GLY A 91 -49.91 62.36 6.74
N LEU A 92 -50.85 63.01 7.41
CA LEU A 92 -50.96 64.47 7.48
C LEU A 92 -49.93 65.10 8.42
N LEU A 93 -49.50 64.37 9.45
CA LEU A 93 -48.53 64.85 10.44
C LEU A 93 -47.06 64.69 10.00
N PHE A 94 -46.74 63.75 9.10
CA PHE A 94 -45.38 63.57 8.58
C PHE A 94 -44.80 64.78 7.81
N PRO A 95 -45.55 65.47 6.94
CA PRO A 95 -45.09 66.73 6.32
C PRO A 95 -44.75 67.81 7.35
N VAL A 96 -45.46 67.82 8.48
CA VAL A 96 -45.22 68.74 9.59
C VAL A 96 -43.94 68.37 10.34
N ASP A 97 -43.75 67.08 10.67
CA ASP A 97 -42.49 66.54 11.24
C ASP A 97 -41.27 66.88 10.36
N ALA A 98 -41.39 66.70 9.05
CA ALA A 98 -40.32 67.01 8.12
C ALA A 98 -39.98 68.50 8.06
N ALA A 99 -41.00 69.36 8.02
CA ALA A 99 -40.78 70.80 8.08
C ALA A 99 -40.14 71.20 9.42
N PHE A 100 -40.58 70.65 10.56
CA PHE A 100 -39.94 70.91 11.85
C PHE A 100 -38.45 70.56 11.89
N LYS A 101 -38.04 69.47 11.24
CA LYS A 101 -36.62 69.06 11.16
C LYS A 101 -35.77 69.98 10.28
N GLU A 102 -36.35 70.61 9.27
CA GLU A 102 -35.66 71.60 8.44
C GLU A 102 -35.37 72.90 9.20
N TRP A 103 -36.21 73.27 10.18
CA TRP A 103 -36.10 74.54 10.91
C TRP A 103 -35.40 74.44 12.29
N VAL A 104 -35.20 73.24 12.84
CA VAL A 104 -34.70 73.05 14.22
C VAL A 104 -33.51 72.08 14.29
N ASN A 105 -32.33 72.57 14.73
CA ASN A 105 -31.09 71.78 14.86
C ASN A 105 -31.04 70.80 16.07
N LYS A 106 -32.14 70.60 16.81
CA LYS A 106 -32.20 69.73 18.02
C LYS A 106 -32.64 68.31 17.67
N TYR A 107 -31.69 67.50 17.18
CA TYR A 107 -31.91 66.13 16.73
C TYR A 107 -32.60 65.19 17.75
N THR A 108 -32.39 65.38 19.05
CA THR A 108 -32.91 64.49 20.13
C THR A 108 -34.39 64.65 20.44
N PHE A 109 -34.97 65.84 20.29
CA PHE A 109 -36.42 66.06 20.50
C PHE A 109 -37.21 65.65 19.25
N LEU A 110 -36.69 65.97 18.08
CA LEU A 110 -37.29 65.65 16.78
C LEU A 110 -37.34 64.15 16.52
N SER A 111 -36.39 63.37 17.04
CA SER A 111 -36.43 61.90 16.93
C SER A 111 -37.57 61.26 17.75
N ARG A 112 -37.97 61.86 18.88
CA ARG A 112 -39.09 61.38 19.72
C ARG A 112 -40.44 61.61 19.05
N PHE A 113 -40.62 62.73 18.37
CA PHE A 113 -41.88 63.04 17.66
C PHE A 113 -42.10 62.08 16.48
N SER A 114 -41.07 61.81 15.68
CA SER A 114 -41.16 60.81 14.61
C SER A 114 -41.38 59.40 15.13
N PHE A 115 -40.76 59.03 16.25
CA PHE A 115 -41.01 57.75 16.92
C PHE A 115 -42.48 57.61 17.34
N ALA A 116 -43.07 58.65 17.91
CA ALA A 116 -44.49 58.67 18.27
C ALA A 116 -45.41 58.52 17.05
N LEU A 117 -45.08 59.15 15.92
CA LEU A 117 -45.83 58.99 14.67
C LEU A 117 -45.74 57.56 14.11
N TYR A 118 -44.55 56.95 14.16
CA TYR A 118 -44.39 55.54 13.76
C TYR A 118 -45.16 54.60 14.70
N ALA A 119 -45.12 54.82 16.02
CA ALA A 119 -45.90 54.05 16.99
C ALA A 119 -47.41 54.19 16.77
N LEU A 120 -47.89 55.40 16.48
CA LEU A 120 -49.30 55.66 16.19
C LEU A 120 -49.77 54.91 14.94
N SER A 121 -48.91 54.76 13.92
CA SER A 121 -49.23 53.96 12.74
C SER A 121 -49.33 52.46 13.03
N VAL A 122 -48.54 51.94 13.99
CA VAL A 122 -48.65 50.54 14.45
C VAL A 122 -49.95 50.33 15.20
N VAL A 123 -50.34 51.29 16.06
CA VAL A 123 -51.64 51.28 16.75
C VAL A 123 -52.79 51.30 15.73
N ALA A 124 -52.69 52.10 14.67
CA ALA A 124 -53.68 52.14 13.59
C ALA A 124 -53.91 50.75 12.95
N VAL A 125 -52.83 50.02 12.70
CA VAL A 125 -52.89 48.64 12.17
C VAL A 125 -53.47 47.68 13.22
N ALA A 126 -53.04 47.76 14.48
CA ALA A 126 -53.52 46.88 15.55
C ALA A 126 -55.03 47.00 15.77
N VAL A 127 -55.58 48.22 15.67
CA VAL A 127 -57.03 48.45 15.73
C VAL A 127 -57.73 47.90 14.47
N ALA A 128 -57.13 48.05 13.30
CA ALA A 128 -57.72 47.60 12.04
C ALA A 128 -57.79 46.08 11.87
N ILE A 129 -56.87 45.31 12.49
CA ILE A 129 -56.80 43.83 12.40
C ILE A 129 -58.12 43.14 12.77
N GLN A 130 -58.99 43.81 13.54
CA GLN A 130 -60.31 43.31 13.91
C GLN A 130 -61.24 43.07 12.71
N SER A 131 -60.99 43.66 11.54
CA SER A 131 -61.69 43.32 10.30
C SER A 131 -60.78 43.36 9.07
N THR A 132 -60.92 42.38 8.17
CA THR A 132 -60.15 42.29 6.92
C THR A 132 -60.28 43.52 6.01
N PRO A 133 -61.47 44.10 5.74
CA PRO A 133 -61.57 45.29 4.89
C PRO A 133 -60.91 46.53 5.52
N ALA A 134 -61.04 46.74 6.83
CA ALA A 134 -60.38 47.87 7.51
C ALA A 134 -58.85 47.68 7.54
N THR A 135 -58.38 46.44 7.68
CA THR A 135 -56.96 46.06 7.61
C THR A 135 -56.38 46.34 6.21
N LEU A 136 -57.09 45.96 5.14
CA LEU A 136 -56.64 46.25 3.77
C LEU A 136 -56.59 47.76 3.51
N LEU A 137 -57.61 48.51 3.93
CA LEU A 137 -57.65 49.96 3.74
C LEU A 137 -56.53 50.68 4.53
N THR A 138 -56.30 50.29 5.80
CA THR A 138 -55.20 50.84 6.62
C THR A 138 -53.84 50.56 6.02
N LEU A 139 -53.59 49.32 5.62
CA LEU A 139 -52.29 48.94 5.08
C LEU A 139 -52.06 49.56 3.70
N ALA A 140 -53.10 49.79 2.89
CA ALA A 140 -53.02 50.50 1.61
C ALA A 140 -52.63 51.97 1.81
N LEU A 141 -53.30 52.66 2.76
CA LEU A 141 -52.94 54.02 3.15
C LEU A 141 -51.52 54.09 3.74
N GLY A 142 -51.14 53.11 4.56
CA GLY A 142 -49.79 52.99 5.11
C GLY A 142 -48.73 52.76 4.03
N ALA A 143 -49.00 51.89 3.04
CA ALA A 143 -48.09 51.66 1.92
C ALA A 143 -47.92 52.91 1.05
N MET A 144 -48.99 53.66 0.77
CA MET A 144 -48.91 54.92 0.05
C MET A 144 -48.10 55.97 0.83
N LEU A 145 -48.36 56.11 2.13
CA LEU A 145 -47.67 57.05 3.01
C LEU A 145 -46.17 56.74 3.11
N TYR A 146 -45.83 55.51 3.48
CA TYR A 146 -44.44 55.10 3.66
C TYR A 146 -43.70 54.94 2.33
N GLY A 147 -44.40 54.64 1.23
CA GLY A 147 -43.86 54.70 -0.13
C GLY A 147 -43.44 56.11 -0.52
N TRP A 148 -44.28 57.11 -0.22
CA TRP A 148 -43.93 58.51 -0.44
C TRP A 148 -42.77 58.97 0.47
N MET A 149 -42.78 58.58 1.74
CA MET A 149 -41.76 58.94 2.73
C MET A 149 -40.39 58.35 2.37
N THR A 150 -40.34 57.07 1.98
CA THR A 150 -39.12 56.40 1.52
C THR A 150 -38.56 57.01 0.25
N TRP A 151 -39.43 57.34 -0.72
CA TRP A 151 -39.03 58.02 -1.96
C TRP A 151 -38.40 59.39 -1.69
N ARG A 152 -39.00 60.19 -0.81
CA ARG A 152 -38.58 61.56 -0.54
C ARG A 152 -37.33 61.65 0.33
N TYR A 153 -37.28 60.89 1.44
CA TYR A 153 -36.23 61.07 2.46
C TYR A 153 -35.13 60.01 2.41
N ARG A 154 -35.33 58.90 1.69
CA ARG A 154 -34.34 57.82 1.51
C ARG A 154 -33.78 57.25 2.83
N THR A 155 -34.59 57.26 3.90
CA THR A 155 -34.22 56.73 5.22
C THR A 155 -34.74 55.30 5.45
N LEU A 156 -34.09 54.55 6.34
CA LEU A 156 -34.41 53.13 6.62
C LEU A 156 -35.70 52.91 7.44
N PRO A 157 -36.04 53.69 8.50
CA PRO A 157 -37.25 53.44 9.28
C PRO A 157 -38.57 53.41 8.48
N PRO A 158 -38.85 54.37 7.56
CA PRO A 158 -40.08 54.30 6.76
C PRO A 158 -40.03 53.15 5.75
N LEU A 159 -38.85 52.64 5.37
CA LEU A 159 -38.71 51.48 4.49
C LEU A 159 -39.20 50.21 5.19
N TYR A 160 -38.85 50.00 6.46
CA TYR A 160 -39.32 48.85 7.21
C TYR A 160 -40.84 48.87 7.44
N LEU A 161 -41.42 50.04 7.71
CA LEU A 161 -42.87 50.18 7.84
C LEU A 161 -43.58 49.98 6.50
N LEU A 162 -43.00 50.46 5.39
CA LEU A 162 -43.49 50.16 4.05
C LEU A 162 -43.50 48.65 3.79
N PHE A 163 -42.42 47.94 4.11
CA PHE A 163 -42.37 46.48 3.97
C PHE A 163 -43.44 45.80 4.82
N GLY A 164 -43.64 46.23 6.07
CA GLY A 164 -44.73 45.73 6.93
C GLY A 164 -46.12 45.95 6.32
N CYS A 165 -46.38 47.16 5.79
CA CYS A 165 -47.66 47.47 5.15
C CYS A 165 -47.91 46.65 3.88
N VAL A 166 -46.90 46.54 2.99
CA VAL A 166 -47.03 45.77 1.74
C VAL A 166 -47.11 44.27 2.02
N ALA A 167 -46.31 43.74 2.94
CA ALA A 167 -46.39 42.33 3.35
C ALA A 167 -47.76 42.01 3.97
N GLY A 168 -48.30 42.91 4.80
CA GLY A 168 -49.64 42.77 5.37
C GLY A 168 -50.74 42.80 4.29
N LEU A 169 -50.68 43.75 3.35
CA LEU A 169 -51.62 43.80 2.22
C LEU A 169 -51.63 42.50 1.42
N TYR A 170 -50.43 41.98 1.16
CA TYR A 170 -50.26 40.75 0.42
C TYR A 170 -50.76 39.53 1.21
N GLY A 171 -50.46 39.50 2.51
CA GLY A 171 -50.88 38.47 3.45
C GLY A 171 -52.40 38.38 3.59
N PHE A 172 -53.05 39.47 3.96
CA PHE A 172 -54.50 39.53 4.17
C PHE A 172 -55.31 39.55 2.87
N GLY A 173 -54.75 40.09 1.78
CA GLY A 173 -55.47 40.26 0.52
C GLY A 173 -55.42 39.05 -0.43
N ILE A 174 -54.31 38.30 -0.41
CA ILE A 174 -54.06 37.22 -1.37
C ILE A 174 -53.77 35.90 -0.64
N VAL A 175 -52.76 35.90 0.22
CA VAL A 175 -52.21 34.66 0.79
C VAL A 175 -53.20 33.98 1.74
N ALA A 176 -53.98 34.73 2.51
CA ALA A 176 -54.96 34.22 3.46
C ALA A 176 -56.06 33.34 2.83
N TYR A 177 -56.32 33.49 1.52
CA TYR A 177 -57.37 32.75 0.81
C TYR A 177 -56.86 31.49 0.10
N LEU A 178 -55.56 31.23 0.15
CA LEU A 178 -54.93 30.12 -0.57
C LEU A 178 -54.50 29.00 0.40
N PRO A 179 -54.48 27.73 -0.04
CA PRO A 179 -53.92 26.64 0.76
C PRO A 179 -52.42 26.84 1.02
N LEU A 180 -51.90 26.26 2.10
CA LEU A 180 -50.51 26.41 2.54
C LEU A 180 -49.48 26.12 1.44
N ALA A 181 -49.73 25.07 0.64
CA ALA A 181 -48.85 24.69 -0.47
C ALA A 181 -48.71 25.78 -1.54
N TRP A 182 -49.74 26.62 -1.76
CA TRP A 182 -49.73 27.68 -2.77
C TRP A 182 -49.02 28.96 -2.33
N HIS A 183 -48.73 29.12 -1.05
CA HIS A 183 -48.17 30.37 -0.51
C HIS A 183 -46.86 30.78 -1.20
N GLY A 184 -46.00 29.81 -1.54
CA GLY A 184 -44.76 30.01 -2.29
C GLY A 184 -44.99 30.63 -3.66
N LEU A 185 -45.71 29.93 -4.53
CA LEU A 185 -46.01 30.41 -5.89
C LEU A 185 -46.83 31.70 -5.89
N ALA A 186 -47.80 31.80 -4.99
CA ALA A 186 -48.61 32.98 -4.84
C ALA A 186 -47.73 34.20 -4.56
N SER A 187 -46.68 34.07 -3.73
CA SER A 187 -45.79 35.18 -3.36
C SER A 187 -44.80 35.66 -4.44
N LEU A 188 -44.69 34.96 -5.59
CA LEU A 188 -43.71 35.29 -6.63
C LEU A 188 -43.82 36.72 -7.18
N PRO A 189 -45.02 37.29 -7.46
CA PRO A 189 -45.13 38.66 -7.95
C PRO A 189 -44.63 39.68 -6.92
N GLY A 190 -44.90 39.46 -5.63
CA GLY A 190 -44.43 40.32 -4.54
C GLY A 190 -42.91 40.25 -4.36
N LEU A 191 -42.35 39.04 -4.42
CA LEU A 191 -40.90 38.80 -4.35
C LEU A 191 -40.16 39.39 -5.57
N ALA A 192 -40.71 39.24 -6.77
CA ALA A 192 -40.16 39.85 -7.99
C ALA A 192 -40.23 41.39 -7.94
N ALA A 193 -41.32 41.96 -7.39
CA ALA A 193 -41.43 43.40 -7.18
C ALA A 193 -40.35 43.92 -6.22
N LEU A 194 -40.06 43.22 -5.12
CA LEU A 194 -38.98 43.57 -4.20
C LEU A 194 -37.60 43.55 -4.89
N LEU A 195 -37.33 42.57 -5.74
CA LEU A 195 -36.10 42.51 -6.54
C LEU A 195 -36.01 43.66 -7.55
N GLY A 196 -37.12 43.97 -8.24
CA GLY A 196 -37.20 45.09 -9.18
C GLY A 196 -36.96 46.44 -8.49
N VAL A 197 -37.59 46.65 -7.32
CA VAL A 197 -37.37 47.84 -6.48
C VAL A 197 -35.92 47.91 -5.99
N GLY A 198 -35.33 46.78 -5.58
CA GLY A 198 -33.93 46.69 -5.19
C GLY A 198 -32.97 47.07 -6.34
N ARG A 199 -33.22 46.57 -7.55
CA ARG A 199 -32.47 46.93 -8.77
C ARG A 199 -32.52 48.43 -9.05
N TRP A 200 -33.74 48.96 -9.04
CA TRP A 200 -34.00 50.36 -9.33
C TRP A 200 -33.39 51.26 -8.26
N ALA A 201 -33.55 50.93 -6.98
CA ALA A 201 -32.98 51.65 -5.85
C ALA A 201 -31.44 51.58 -5.83
N GLY A 202 -30.84 50.51 -6.34
CA GLY A 202 -29.39 50.35 -6.44
C GLY A 202 -28.69 51.48 -7.19
N SER A 203 -29.37 52.08 -8.19
CA SER A 203 -28.87 53.25 -8.91
C SER A 203 -28.90 54.56 -8.12
N ARG A 204 -29.66 54.62 -7.02
CA ARG A 204 -29.96 55.86 -6.26
C ARG A 204 -29.50 55.83 -4.80
N SER A 205 -29.53 54.68 -4.14
CA SER A 205 -29.14 54.48 -2.75
C SER A 205 -28.79 53.02 -2.47
N ARG A 206 -27.50 52.75 -2.17
CA ARG A 206 -27.00 51.42 -1.81
C ARG A 206 -27.68 50.88 -0.54
N ALA A 207 -27.85 51.71 0.48
CA ALA A 207 -28.39 51.28 1.77
C ALA A 207 -29.84 50.75 1.63
N ILE A 208 -30.65 51.41 0.80
CA ILE A 208 -32.02 50.97 0.52
C ILE A 208 -32.01 49.69 -0.30
N ALA A 209 -31.22 49.62 -1.36
CA ALA A 209 -31.12 48.42 -2.20
C ALA A 209 -30.68 47.18 -1.42
N LEU A 210 -29.71 47.33 -0.51
CA LEU A 210 -29.23 46.25 0.34
C LEU A 210 -30.30 45.79 1.34
N GLN A 211 -31.06 46.71 1.93
CA GLN A 211 -32.18 46.34 2.82
C GLN A 211 -33.34 45.69 2.06
N CYS A 212 -33.65 46.14 0.83
CA CYS A 212 -34.60 45.44 -0.05
C CYS A 212 -34.16 44.00 -0.32
N LEU A 213 -32.86 43.76 -0.56
CA LEU A 213 -32.33 42.41 -0.80
C LEU A 213 -32.31 41.53 0.46
N ILE A 214 -32.00 42.08 1.63
CA ILE A 214 -32.07 41.35 2.91
C ILE A 214 -33.51 40.94 3.21
N VAL A 215 -34.46 41.87 3.12
CA VAL A 215 -35.88 41.60 3.39
C VAL A 215 -36.44 40.63 2.37
N PHE A 216 -36.07 40.77 1.08
CA PHE A 216 -36.36 39.78 0.06
C PHE A 216 -35.82 38.39 0.44
N GLY A 217 -34.58 38.27 0.89
CA GLY A 217 -33.97 36.99 1.26
C GLY A 217 -34.69 36.33 2.44
N ILE A 218 -35.02 37.10 3.48
CA ILE A 218 -35.77 36.60 4.65
C ILE A 218 -37.17 36.14 4.22
N ALA A 219 -37.86 36.94 3.42
CA ALA A 219 -39.19 36.60 2.91
C ALA A 219 -39.16 35.37 1.99
N LEU A 220 -38.17 35.27 1.10
CA LEU A 220 -37.97 34.14 0.21
C LEU A 220 -37.79 32.85 1.02
N VAL A 221 -36.87 32.83 1.98
CA VAL A 221 -36.62 31.63 2.81
C VAL A 221 -37.88 31.28 3.62
N GLY A 222 -38.50 32.26 4.28
CA GLY A 222 -39.68 32.04 5.11
C GLY A 222 -40.84 31.44 4.32
N VAL A 223 -41.21 32.03 3.19
CA VAL A 223 -42.35 31.56 2.40
C VAL A 223 -42.05 30.23 1.70
N MET A 224 -40.81 30.02 1.23
CA MET A 224 -40.42 28.75 0.59
C MET A 224 -40.44 27.60 1.59
N VAL A 225 -39.85 27.77 2.78
CA VAL A 225 -39.87 26.73 3.84
C VAL A 225 -41.30 26.42 4.26
N TRP A 226 -42.12 27.44 4.48
CA TRP A 226 -43.51 27.26 4.93
C TRP A 226 -44.38 26.56 3.88
N SER A 227 -44.17 26.89 2.60
CA SER A 227 -44.87 26.28 1.47
C SER A 227 -44.44 24.83 1.22
N LEU A 228 -43.15 24.51 1.35
CA LEU A 228 -42.60 23.17 1.13
C LEU A 228 -42.94 22.19 2.26
N LEU A 229 -42.96 22.66 3.52
CA LEU A 229 -43.39 21.84 4.67
C LEU A 229 -44.87 21.42 4.56
N GLY A 230 -45.70 22.29 3.97
CA GLY A 230 -47.13 22.03 3.77
C GLY A 230 -47.49 21.23 2.52
N ALA A 231 -46.52 20.90 1.66
CA ALA A 231 -46.76 20.33 0.34
C ALA A 231 -46.20 18.90 0.18
N ARG A 232 -46.94 18.05 -0.54
CA ARG A 232 -46.45 16.73 -0.95
C ARG A 232 -45.50 16.86 -2.16
N PRO A 233 -44.59 15.88 -2.40
CA PRO A 233 -43.82 15.76 -3.64
C PRO A 233 -44.72 15.79 -4.87
N GLY A 234 -44.44 16.69 -5.82
CA GLY A 234 -45.29 16.91 -6.98
C GLY A 234 -44.94 18.18 -7.75
N GLY A 235 -45.65 18.44 -8.85
CA GLY A 235 -45.34 19.56 -9.75
C GLY A 235 -45.39 20.93 -9.06
N LEU A 236 -46.28 21.10 -8.09
CA LEU A 236 -46.45 22.37 -7.37
C LEU A 236 -45.27 22.68 -6.43
N SER A 237 -44.83 21.73 -5.61
CA SER A 237 -43.68 21.88 -4.71
C SER A 237 -42.36 21.99 -5.48
N PHE A 238 -42.22 21.25 -6.59
CA PHE A 238 -41.14 21.43 -7.55
C PHE A 238 -41.09 22.87 -8.10
N ALA A 239 -42.23 23.39 -8.59
CA ALA A 239 -42.31 24.73 -9.14
C ALA A 239 -41.99 25.81 -8.09
N THR A 240 -42.47 25.65 -6.85
CA THR A 240 -42.13 26.54 -5.73
C THR A 240 -40.62 26.59 -5.50
N ALA A 241 -39.97 25.44 -5.35
CA ALA A 241 -38.53 25.37 -5.11
C ALA A 241 -37.71 25.90 -6.29
N VAL A 242 -38.05 25.57 -7.54
CA VAL A 242 -37.39 26.11 -8.74
C VAL A 242 -37.53 27.63 -8.82
N ALA A 243 -38.72 28.18 -8.62
CA ALA A 243 -38.92 29.61 -8.64
C ALA A 243 -38.12 30.30 -7.51
N GLY A 244 -38.06 29.68 -6.33
CA GLY A 244 -37.20 30.12 -5.23
C GLY A 244 -35.72 30.17 -5.59
N THR A 245 -35.20 29.15 -6.28
CA THR A 245 -33.80 29.11 -6.72
C THR A 245 -33.45 30.19 -7.73
N LEU A 246 -34.30 30.39 -8.73
CA LEU A 246 -34.08 31.38 -9.79
C LEU A 246 -34.11 32.80 -9.22
N LEU A 247 -35.09 33.09 -8.35
CA LEU A 247 -35.18 34.38 -7.67
C LEU A 247 -34.00 34.59 -6.71
N GLY A 248 -33.61 33.57 -5.93
CA GLY A 248 -32.44 33.62 -5.06
C GLY A 248 -31.14 33.89 -5.82
N TYR A 249 -30.89 33.17 -6.93
CA TYR A 249 -29.74 33.39 -7.80
C TYR A 249 -29.72 34.82 -8.36
N SER A 250 -30.86 35.31 -8.85
CA SER A 250 -30.97 36.67 -9.37
C SER A 250 -30.68 37.73 -8.30
N ALA A 251 -31.11 37.49 -7.05
CA ALA A 251 -30.88 38.37 -5.92
C ALA A 251 -29.39 38.46 -5.55
N VAL A 252 -28.69 37.33 -5.51
CA VAL A 252 -27.24 37.30 -5.21
C VAL A 252 -26.45 38.00 -6.32
N ARG A 253 -26.80 37.78 -7.59
CA ARG A 253 -26.17 38.48 -8.72
C ARG A 253 -26.39 39.99 -8.64
N LEU A 254 -27.57 40.42 -8.23
CA LEU A 254 -27.89 41.83 -8.04
C LEU A 254 -27.15 42.45 -6.85
N ALA A 255 -27.02 41.70 -5.75
CA ALA A 255 -26.26 42.13 -4.57
C ALA A 255 -24.76 42.33 -4.89
N LEU A 256 -24.17 41.40 -5.64
CA LEU A 256 -22.76 41.47 -6.06
C LEU A 256 -22.51 42.57 -7.11
N ALA A 257 -23.54 43.00 -7.84
CA ALA A 257 -23.45 44.11 -8.79
C ALA A 257 -23.52 45.51 -8.13
N LEU A 258 -23.82 45.60 -6.82
CA LEU A 258 -23.86 46.87 -6.12
C LEU A 258 -22.44 47.46 -5.90
N PRO A 259 -22.28 48.79 -5.86
CA PRO A 259 -20.99 49.43 -5.64
C PRO A 259 -20.39 49.04 -4.28
N ALA A 260 -19.12 48.60 -4.27
CA ALA A 260 -18.39 48.17 -3.07
C ALA A 260 -19.11 47.07 -2.25
N ALA A 261 -19.74 46.11 -2.95
CA ALA A 261 -20.36 44.93 -2.33
C ALA A 261 -19.35 44.08 -1.56
N ASP A 262 -19.76 43.57 -0.39
CA ASP A 262 -18.94 42.62 0.38
C ASP A 262 -18.87 41.29 -0.38
N PRO A 263 -17.66 40.76 -0.69
CA PRO A 263 -17.51 39.48 -1.36
C PRO A 263 -18.19 38.31 -0.64
N ARG A 264 -18.47 38.41 0.67
CA ARG A 264 -19.19 37.40 1.46
C ARG A 264 -20.61 37.12 0.99
N TRP A 265 -21.25 38.04 0.25
CA TRP A 265 -22.56 37.80 -0.37
C TRP A 265 -22.56 36.58 -1.31
N ALA A 266 -21.40 36.20 -1.85
CA ALA A 266 -21.27 34.98 -2.64
C ALA A 266 -21.54 33.69 -1.85
N TYR A 267 -21.39 33.66 -0.52
CA TYR A 267 -21.76 32.49 0.30
C TYR A 267 -23.27 32.22 0.29
N VAL A 268 -24.09 33.23 -0.03
CA VAL A 268 -25.54 33.06 -0.16
C VAL A 268 -25.90 32.18 -1.36
N ASP A 269 -25.02 32.04 -2.36
CA ASP A 269 -25.18 31.06 -3.45
C ASP A 269 -25.28 29.61 -2.90
N ALA A 270 -24.77 29.32 -1.69
CA ALA A 270 -24.95 28.02 -1.05
C ALA A 270 -26.42 27.72 -0.74
N GLY A 271 -27.19 28.73 -0.34
CA GLY A 271 -28.64 28.60 -0.14
C GLY A 271 -29.38 28.32 -1.45
N VAL A 272 -28.91 28.88 -2.57
CA VAL A 272 -29.44 28.59 -3.91
C VAL A 272 -29.20 27.13 -4.29
N VAL A 273 -27.99 26.62 -4.04
CA VAL A 273 -27.66 25.20 -4.27
C VAL A 273 -28.56 24.28 -3.44
N VAL A 274 -28.78 24.60 -2.16
CA VAL A 274 -29.66 23.82 -1.27
C VAL A 274 -31.10 23.83 -1.78
N LEU A 275 -31.65 25.00 -2.11
CA LEU A 275 -33.00 25.11 -2.64
C LEU A 275 -33.16 24.32 -3.96
N ALA A 276 -32.13 24.29 -4.79
CA ALA A 276 -32.18 23.55 -6.05
C ALA A 276 -32.09 22.04 -5.86
N ALA A 277 -31.30 21.58 -4.89
CA ALA A 277 -31.33 20.19 -4.46
C ALA A 277 -32.71 19.80 -3.89
N THR A 278 -33.35 20.69 -3.12
CA THR A 278 -34.75 20.45 -2.67
C THR A 278 -35.73 20.42 -3.84
N ALA A 279 -35.57 21.26 -4.86
CA ALA A 279 -36.42 21.19 -6.05
C ALA A 279 -36.35 19.80 -6.70
N VAL A 280 -35.14 19.26 -6.88
CA VAL A 280 -34.94 17.89 -7.39
C VAL A 280 -35.64 16.84 -6.50
N ALA A 281 -35.57 16.99 -5.17
CA ALA A 281 -36.23 16.07 -4.23
C ALA A 281 -37.76 16.09 -4.35
N TYR A 282 -38.37 17.23 -4.69
CA TYR A 282 -39.82 17.35 -4.89
C TYR A 282 -40.25 17.10 -6.34
N ALA A 283 -39.34 16.65 -7.21
CA ALA A 283 -39.62 16.48 -8.63
C ALA A 283 -40.78 15.49 -8.90
N PRO A 284 -41.75 15.87 -9.75
CA PRO A 284 -42.89 15.02 -10.10
C PRO A 284 -42.49 13.71 -10.79
N ALA A 285 -43.42 12.76 -10.81
CA ALA A 285 -43.24 11.43 -11.41
C ALA A 285 -43.32 11.45 -12.94
N TRP A 286 -42.33 12.07 -13.57
CA TRP A 286 -42.19 12.10 -15.03
C TRP A 286 -41.47 10.88 -15.61
N MET A 287 -40.74 10.13 -14.79
CA MET A 287 -40.04 8.90 -15.19
C MET A 287 -40.51 7.71 -14.33
N PRO A 288 -40.53 6.49 -14.90
CA PRO A 288 -40.97 5.27 -14.19
C PRO A 288 -39.97 4.79 -13.12
N PHE A 289 -38.98 5.60 -12.78
CA PHE A 289 -38.05 5.33 -11.70
C PHE A 289 -38.67 5.60 -10.33
N ALA A 290 -38.20 4.85 -9.34
CA ALA A 290 -38.47 5.14 -7.94
C ALA A 290 -37.97 6.55 -7.57
N TRP A 291 -38.49 7.10 -6.48
CA TRP A 291 -38.17 8.47 -6.09
C TRP A 291 -36.66 8.65 -5.87
N GLU A 292 -36.02 7.66 -5.27
CA GLU A 292 -34.60 7.59 -4.93
C GLU A 292 -33.71 7.74 -6.17
N THR A 293 -33.88 6.88 -7.15
CA THR A 293 -33.10 6.91 -8.40
C THR A 293 -33.37 8.19 -9.18
N ARG A 294 -34.62 8.66 -9.21
CA ARG A 294 -34.97 9.94 -9.84
C ARG A 294 -34.25 11.12 -9.17
N THR A 295 -34.24 11.19 -7.84
CA THR A 295 -33.56 12.26 -7.12
C THR A 295 -32.05 12.18 -7.31
N ALA A 296 -31.45 11.00 -7.30
CA ALA A 296 -30.02 10.84 -7.51
C ALA A 296 -29.58 11.28 -8.91
N PHE A 297 -30.30 10.87 -9.97
CA PHE A 297 -30.04 11.37 -11.33
C PHE A 297 -30.28 12.88 -11.46
N GLY A 298 -31.33 13.41 -10.83
CA GLY A 298 -31.60 14.85 -10.82
C GLY A 298 -30.51 15.66 -10.09
N LEU A 299 -29.90 15.10 -9.04
CA LEU A 299 -28.78 15.74 -8.35
C LEU A 299 -27.52 15.76 -9.23
N LEU A 300 -27.28 14.73 -10.03
CA LEU A 300 -26.18 14.71 -11.01
C LEU A 300 -26.40 15.70 -12.16
N THR A 301 -27.62 15.84 -12.68
CA THR A 301 -27.91 16.90 -13.68
C THR A 301 -27.73 18.29 -13.09
N LEU A 302 -28.14 18.49 -11.83
CA LEU A 302 -27.90 19.73 -11.10
C LEU A 302 -26.40 19.98 -10.89
N ALA A 303 -25.62 18.96 -10.55
CA ALA A 303 -24.16 19.05 -10.45
C ALA A 303 -23.51 19.47 -11.78
N ALA A 304 -23.97 18.93 -12.92
CA ALA A 304 -23.51 19.36 -14.24
C ALA A 304 -23.75 20.86 -14.49
N LEU A 305 -24.92 21.36 -14.11
CA LEU A 305 -25.26 22.78 -14.20
C LEU A 305 -24.33 23.65 -13.35
N TRP A 306 -24.05 23.24 -12.11
CA TRP A 306 -23.12 23.94 -11.22
C TRP A 306 -21.68 23.93 -11.72
N ILE A 307 -21.22 22.83 -12.33
CA ILE A 307 -19.88 22.75 -12.93
C ILE A 307 -19.78 23.71 -14.13
N GLY A 308 -20.81 23.75 -14.99
CA GLY A 308 -20.90 24.70 -16.09
C GLY A 308 -20.79 26.15 -15.61
N LEU A 309 -21.60 26.52 -14.61
CA LEU A 309 -21.59 27.84 -14.00
C LEU A 309 -20.26 28.18 -13.32
N GLY A 310 -19.69 27.27 -12.53
CA GLY A 310 -18.46 27.52 -11.78
C GLY A 310 -17.20 27.59 -12.63
N LEU A 311 -17.14 26.86 -13.76
CA LEU A 311 -15.95 26.78 -14.63
C LEU A 311 -15.99 27.71 -15.83
N HIS A 312 -17.15 27.88 -16.50
CA HIS A 312 -17.23 28.54 -17.81
C HIS A 312 -17.73 29.99 -17.73
N ASP A 313 -18.43 30.36 -16.66
CA ASP A 313 -18.94 31.72 -16.51
C ASP A 313 -17.85 32.66 -15.98
N ARG A 314 -17.30 33.47 -16.89
CA ARG A 314 -16.25 34.44 -16.59
C ARG A 314 -16.72 35.57 -15.67
N GLN A 315 -18.03 35.82 -15.59
CA GLN A 315 -18.59 36.92 -14.79
C GLN A 315 -18.64 36.61 -13.29
N GLN A 316 -18.38 35.37 -12.88
CA GLN A 316 -18.46 34.97 -11.48
C GLN A 316 -17.21 35.34 -10.67
N SER A 317 -17.43 35.81 -9.44
CA SER A 317 -16.38 36.06 -8.46
C SER A 317 -15.72 34.75 -8.01
N ALA A 318 -14.46 34.81 -7.56
CA ALA A 318 -13.71 33.63 -7.16
C ALA A 318 -14.41 32.83 -6.05
N LEU A 319 -15.03 33.51 -5.08
CA LEU A 319 -15.82 32.88 -4.01
C LEU A 319 -17.08 32.19 -4.54
N SER A 320 -17.82 32.81 -5.45
CA SER A 320 -19.04 32.21 -6.05
C SER A 320 -18.68 30.94 -6.83
N ARG A 321 -17.55 30.93 -7.55
CA ARG A 321 -17.03 29.72 -8.20
C ARG A 321 -16.74 28.60 -7.21
N THR A 322 -16.13 28.91 -6.05
CA THR A 322 -15.87 27.88 -5.02
C THR A 322 -17.16 27.29 -4.46
N VAL A 323 -18.21 28.11 -4.29
CA VAL A 323 -19.51 27.66 -3.78
C VAL A 323 -20.20 26.72 -4.77
N PHE A 324 -20.22 27.03 -6.07
CA PHE A 324 -20.81 26.12 -7.06
C PHE A 324 -20.01 24.85 -7.28
N VAL A 325 -18.67 24.92 -7.25
CA VAL A 325 -17.83 23.71 -7.29
C VAL A 325 -18.09 22.83 -6.06
N ALA A 326 -18.14 23.42 -4.86
CA ALA A 326 -18.49 22.69 -3.64
C ALA A 326 -19.91 22.12 -3.70
N GLY A 327 -20.87 22.88 -4.23
CA GLY A 327 -22.25 22.45 -4.45
C GLY A 327 -22.39 21.30 -5.45
N ALA A 328 -21.62 21.32 -6.54
CA ALA A 328 -21.54 20.21 -7.48
C ALA A 328 -21.03 18.94 -6.78
N LEU A 329 -19.96 19.06 -6.00
CA LEU A 329 -19.38 17.94 -5.26
C LEU A 329 -20.32 17.39 -4.19
N SER A 330 -21.03 18.26 -3.46
CA SER A 330 -22.01 17.83 -2.47
C SER A 330 -23.17 17.08 -3.12
N ASN A 331 -23.63 17.53 -4.30
CA ASN A 331 -24.70 16.85 -5.03
C ASN A 331 -24.26 15.50 -5.60
N VAL A 332 -23.03 15.39 -6.12
CA VAL A 332 -22.46 14.10 -6.54
C VAL A 332 -22.33 13.15 -5.35
N ALA A 333 -21.83 13.62 -4.22
CA ALA A 333 -21.70 12.81 -3.01
C ALA A 333 -23.06 12.37 -2.45
N LEU A 334 -24.03 13.27 -2.41
CA LEU A 334 -25.40 12.98 -1.94
C LEU A 334 -26.10 11.99 -2.87
N ALA A 335 -25.96 12.13 -4.19
CA ALA A 335 -26.52 11.19 -5.17
C ALA A 335 -25.95 9.78 -4.98
N LEU A 336 -24.63 9.67 -4.79
CA LEU A 336 -23.97 8.38 -4.54
C LEU A 336 -24.36 7.78 -3.18
N ALA A 337 -24.49 8.60 -2.13
CA ALA A 337 -24.87 8.15 -0.80
C ALA A 337 -26.32 7.66 -0.75
N LEU A 338 -27.25 8.38 -1.42
CA LEU A 338 -28.64 7.97 -1.54
C LEU A 338 -28.74 6.62 -2.27
N GLU A 339 -28.10 6.49 -3.43
CA GLU A 339 -28.12 5.23 -4.20
C GLU A 339 -27.52 4.07 -3.39
N ALA A 340 -26.39 4.29 -2.71
CA ALA A 340 -25.73 3.26 -1.91
C ALA A 340 -26.57 2.82 -0.71
N TRP A 341 -27.22 3.75 -0.01
CA TRP A 341 -28.05 3.45 1.15
C TRP A 341 -29.31 2.68 0.78
N LEU A 342 -29.98 3.10 -0.30
CA LEU A 342 -31.31 2.60 -0.65
C LEU A 342 -31.25 1.34 -1.52
N SER A 343 -30.18 1.15 -2.27
CA SER A 343 -29.96 -0.05 -3.08
C SER A 343 -29.28 -1.18 -2.33
N TRP A 344 -28.89 -0.98 -1.05
CA TRP A 344 -28.33 -2.03 -0.21
C TRP A 344 -29.45 -2.95 0.32
N PRO A 345 -29.39 -4.29 0.15
CA PRO A 345 -28.27 -5.10 -0.36
C PRO A 345 -28.31 -5.43 -1.87
N VAL A 346 -29.35 -5.03 -2.59
CA VAL A 346 -29.62 -5.37 -4.01
C VAL A 346 -28.89 -4.44 -5.01
N LEU A 347 -27.59 -4.19 -4.79
CA LEU A 347 -26.75 -3.38 -5.71
C LEU A 347 -26.28 -4.17 -6.93
N LEU A 348 -26.21 -5.50 -6.81
CA LEU A 348 -25.62 -6.38 -7.80
C LEU A 348 -26.64 -6.71 -8.91
N GLY A 349 -26.23 -6.55 -10.17
CA GLY A 349 -27.03 -6.92 -11.35
C GLY A 349 -27.99 -5.84 -11.86
N ARG A 350 -28.01 -4.65 -11.24
CA ARG A 350 -28.79 -3.48 -11.71
C ARG A 350 -27.95 -2.53 -12.54
N LEU A 351 -28.54 -1.97 -13.60
CA LEU A 351 -27.90 -0.97 -14.47
C LEU A 351 -27.88 0.44 -13.86
N GLU A 352 -28.84 0.74 -12.99
CA GLU A 352 -29.02 2.04 -12.32
C GLU A 352 -27.73 2.54 -11.61
N PRO A 353 -27.11 1.78 -10.67
CA PRO A 353 -25.91 2.22 -9.97
C PRO A 353 -24.67 2.31 -10.89
N ILE A 354 -24.63 1.51 -11.97
CA ILE A 354 -23.56 1.57 -12.97
C ILE A 354 -23.64 2.89 -13.75
N LEU A 355 -24.83 3.27 -14.21
CA LEU A 355 -25.04 4.52 -14.94
C LEU A 355 -24.75 5.74 -14.04
N LEU A 356 -25.16 5.67 -12.77
CA LEU A 356 -24.97 6.73 -11.79
C LEU A 356 -23.48 6.96 -11.50
N LEU A 357 -22.71 5.89 -11.27
CA LEU A 357 -21.25 5.99 -11.12
C LEU A 357 -20.56 6.50 -12.39
N ALA A 358 -21.05 6.12 -13.58
CA ALA A 358 -20.48 6.58 -14.84
C ALA A 358 -20.69 8.09 -15.03
N LEU A 359 -21.90 8.59 -14.74
CA LEU A 359 -22.20 10.02 -14.78
C LEU A 359 -21.42 10.80 -13.71
N ALA A 360 -21.38 10.31 -12.46
CA ALA A 360 -20.57 10.90 -11.40
C ALA A 360 -19.08 10.98 -11.79
N GLY A 361 -18.53 9.90 -12.36
CA GLY A 361 -17.18 9.87 -12.90
C GLY A 361 -16.97 10.88 -14.03
N GLY A 362 -17.93 11.01 -14.94
CA GLY A 362 -17.88 12.03 -16.01
C GLY A 362 -17.84 13.46 -15.48
N LEU A 363 -18.63 13.76 -14.45
CA LEU A 363 -18.67 15.08 -13.82
C LEU A 363 -17.38 15.39 -13.03
N LEU A 364 -16.85 14.40 -12.30
CA LEU A 364 -15.56 14.53 -11.63
C LEU A 364 -14.41 14.70 -12.63
N LEU A 365 -14.47 14.02 -13.78
CA LEU A 365 -13.50 14.20 -14.86
C LEU A 365 -13.59 15.62 -15.45
N TRP A 366 -14.80 16.14 -15.67
CA TRP A 366 -15.01 17.51 -16.14
C TRP A 366 -14.45 18.56 -15.17
N LEU A 367 -14.70 18.39 -13.86
CA LEU A 367 -14.11 19.20 -12.80
C LEU A 367 -12.59 19.06 -12.72
N GLY A 368 -12.07 17.84 -12.85
CA GLY A 368 -10.64 17.55 -12.88
C GLY A 368 -9.92 18.27 -14.01
N LEU A 369 -10.48 18.22 -15.23
CA LEU A 369 -9.95 18.90 -16.41
C LEU A 369 -10.00 20.44 -16.26
N GLY A 370 -11.09 20.98 -15.68
CA GLY A 370 -11.24 22.42 -15.47
C GLY A 370 -10.35 22.99 -14.36
N LEU A 371 -10.19 22.27 -13.24
CA LEU A 371 -9.47 22.75 -12.05
C LEU A 371 -8.02 22.23 -11.92
N ARG A 372 -7.63 21.27 -12.75
CA ARG A 372 -6.30 20.61 -12.75
C ARG A 372 -5.88 20.08 -11.37
N ARG A 373 -6.81 19.48 -10.62
CA ARG A 373 -6.56 18.90 -9.28
C ARG A 373 -6.55 17.37 -9.29
N GLN A 374 -5.52 16.78 -8.67
CA GLN A 374 -5.34 15.32 -8.55
C GLN A 374 -6.50 14.61 -7.85
N ALA A 375 -7.09 15.24 -6.82
CA ALA A 375 -8.18 14.66 -6.02
C ALA A 375 -9.37 14.19 -6.87
N PHE A 376 -9.71 14.92 -7.93
CA PHE A 376 -10.82 14.55 -8.81
C PHE A 376 -10.50 13.33 -9.68
N VAL A 377 -9.25 13.18 -10.12
CA VAL A 377 -8.82 12.00 -10.89
C VAL A 377 -8.89 10.74 -10.03
N TYR A 378 -8.53 10.82 -8.74
CA TYR A 378 -8.75 9.72 -7.79
C TYR A 378 -10.24 9.38 -7.65
N GLY A 379 -11.11 10.39 -7.58
CA GLY A 379 -12.56 10.19 -7.57
C GLY A 379 -13.07 9.47 -8.82
N VAL A 380 -12.60 9.85 -10.02
CA VAL A 380 -12.93 9.15 -11.28
C VAL A 380 -12.48 7.69 -11.25
N LEU A 381 -11.26 7.42 -10.77
CA LEU A 381 -10.73 6.06 -10.66
C LEU A 381 -11.54 5.21 -9.68
N VAL A 382 -12.00 5.79 -8.57
CA VAL A 382 -12.90 5.13 -7.62
C VAL A 382 -14.24 4.80 -8.28
N CYS A 383 -14.83 5.73 -9.05
CA CYS A 383 -16.05 5.48 -9.80
C CYS A 383 -15.90 4.35 -10.82
N ILE A 384 -14.82 4.36 -11.61
CA ILE A 384 -14.50 3.29 -12.58
C ILE A 384 -14.30 1.95 -11.87
N GLY A 385 -13.59 1.94 -10.74
CA GLY A 385 -13.40 0.76 -9.90
C GLY A 385 -14.74 0.22 -9.36
N GLY A 386 -15.62 1.09 -8.88
CA GLY A 386 -16.97 0.75 -8.44
C GLY A 386 -17.81 0.12 -9.55
N ILE A 387 -17.81 0.71 -10.75
CA ILE A 387 -18.47 0.16 -11.94
C ILE A 387 -17.94 -1.24 -12.25
N ALA A 388 -16.62 -1.41 -12.28
CA ALA A 388 -15.99 -2.70 -12.56
C ALA A 388 -16.37 -3.76 -11.52
N VAL A 389 -16.45 -3.40 -10.23
CA VAL A 389 -16.88 -4.30 -9.15
C VAL A 389 -18.34 -4.69 -9.30
N LEU A 390 -19.23 -3.74 -9.59
CA LEU A 390 -20.66 -4.01 -9.80
C LEU A 390 -20.90 -4.91 -11.00
N ILE A 391 -20.23 -4.64 -12.14
CA ILE A 391 -20.32 -5.48 -13.33
C ILE A 391 -19.79 -6.88 -13.02
N LYS A 392 -18.61 -6.96 -12.38
CA LYS A 392 -17.96 -8.25 -12.09
C LYS A 392 -18.78 -9.09 -11.12
N ARG A 393 -19.26 -8.52 -10.01
CA ARG A 393 -20.02 -9.28 -9.01
C ARG A 393 -21.48 -9.51 -9.40
N GLY A 394 -22.09 -8.60 -10.17
CA GLY A 394 -23.48 -8.70 -10.60
C GLY A 394 -23.67 -9.66 -11.77
N TYR A 395 -22.93 -9.48 -12.86
CA TYR A 395 -23.14 -10.26 -14.09
C TYR A 395 -22.21 -11.46 -14.23
N PHE A 396 -21.05 -11.45 -13.55
CA PHE A 396 -20.04 -12.50 -13.67
C PHE A 396 -19.52 -12.99 -12.31
N PRO A 397 -20.38 -13.50 -11.41
CA PRO A 397 -20.05 -13.82 -10.01
C PRO A 397 -18.97 -14.90 -9.84
N GLY A 398 -18.63 -15.63 -10.91
CA GLY A 398 -17.59 -16.64 -10.87
C GLY A 398 -16.21 -16.09 -10.43
N PRO A 399 -15.39 -16.90 -9.75
CA PRO A 399 -14.07 -16.51 -9.28
C PRO A 399 -13.25 -15.94 -10.43
N SER A 400 -12.48 -14.87 -10.18
CA SER A 400 -11.65 -14.22 -11.19
C SER A 400 -10.25 -14.85 -11.23
N THR A 401 -9.59 -14.84 -12.38
CA THR A 401 -8.16 -15.19 -12.52
C THR A 401 -7.27 -13.94 -12.47
N GLY A 402 -7.83 -12.77 -12.17
CA GLY A 402 -7.11 -11.48 -12.27
C GLY A 402 -6.95 -10.94 -13.70
N LEU A 403 -7.56 -11.56 -14.73
CA LEU A 403 -7.46 -11.11 -16.13
C LEU A 403 -7.84 -9.64 -16.33
N GLY A 404 -8.98 -9.22 -15.77
CA GLY A 404 -9.48 -7.85 -15.88
C GLY A 404 -8.47 -6.81 -15.35
N PRO A 405 -8.01 -6.94 -14.08
CA PRO A 405 -6.97 -6.07 -13.54
C PRO A 405 -5.71 -5.98 -14.40
N PHE A 406 -5.15 -7.11 -14.86
CA PHE A 406 -3.93 -7.07 -15.67
C PHE A 406 -4.16 -6.49 -17.09
N ALA A 407 -5.30 -6.73 -17.71
CA ALA A 407 -5.67 -6.06 -18.96
C ALA A 407 -5.81 -4.54 -18.76
N GLY A 408 -6.37 -4.13 -17.61
CA GLY A 408 -6.41 -2.73 -17.19
C GLY A 408 -5.03 -2.11 -17.02
N VAL A 409 -4.04 -2.85 -16.50
CA VAL A 409 -2.64 -2.41 -16.42
C VAL A 409 -2.07 -2.14 -17.81
N LEU A 410 -2.29 -3.03 -18.78
CA LEU A 410 -1.83 -2.84 -20.16
C LEU A 410 -2.48 -1.61 -20.80
N LEU A 411 -3.78 -1.41 -20.58
CA LEU A 411 -4.51 -0.27 -21.11
C LEU A 411 -4.01 1.04 -20.49
N LEU A 412 -3.84 1.09 -19.16
CA LEU A 412 -3.29 2.25 -18.45
C LEU A 412 -1.84 2.55 -18.86
N TRP A 413 -1.00 1.52 -18.97
CA TRP A 413 0.37 1.67 -19.44
C TRP A 413 0.41 2.22 -20.87
N SER A 414 -0.43 1.70 -21.77
CA SER A 414 -0.51 2.18 -23.16
C SER A 414 -0.98 3.64 -23.23
N LEU A 415 -1.94 4.03 -22.38
CA LEU A 415 -2.43 5.40 -22.26
C LEU A 415 -1.33 6.33 -21.73
N LEU A 416 -0.63 5.93 -20.66
CA LEU A 416 0.47 6.70 -20.07
C LEU A 416 1.63 6.84 -21.06
N TRP A 417 1.97 5.77 -21.79
CA TRP A 417 2.99 5.80 -22.83
C TRP A 417 2.57 6.71 -23.99
N TRP A 418 1.33 6.63 -24.46
CA TRP A 418 0.78 7.51 -25.49
C TRP A 418 0.78 8.98 -25.06
N LEU A 419 0.34 9.29 -23.82
CA LEU A 419 0.36 10.64 -23.25
C LEU A 419 1.78 11.18 -23.15
N ALA A 420 2.72 10.36 -22.66
CA ALA A 420 4.12 10.73 -22.55
C ALA A 420 4.74 10.99 -23.93
N TRP A 421 4.37 10.20 -24.95
CA TRP A 421 4.82 10.38 -26.32
C TRP A 421 4.25 11.64 -26.98
N ARG A 422 2.94 11.92 -26.79
CA ARG A 422 2.24 13.07 -27.37
C ARG A 422 2.62 14.41 -26.72
N PHE A 423 2.88 14.39 -25.42
CA PHE A 423 3.29 15.54 -24.63
C PHE A 423 4.67 15.25 -24.01
N PRO A 424 5.77 15.43 -24.76
CA PRO A 424 7.11 15.29 -24.21
C PRO A 424 7.28 16.32 -23.07
N LEU A 425 7.41 15.81 -21.85
CA LEU A 425 7.89 16.59 -20.74
C LEU A 425 9.38 16.77 -20.97
N ASP A 426 9.82 17.98 -21.30
CA ASP A 426 11.24 18.33 -21.41
C ASP A 426 11.87 18.33 -20.00
N GLY A 427 12.05 17.12 -19.45
CA GLY A 427 12.73 16.88 -18.17
C GLY A 427 14.19 17.34 -18.18
N GLU A 428 14.79 17.52 -19.37
CA GLU A 428 16.14 18.06 -19.53
C GLU A 428 16.20 19.57 -19.22
N ALA A 429 15.16 20.34 -19.55
CA ALA A 429 15.09 21.77 -19.22
C ALA A 429 14.85 22.01 -17.71
N LEU A 430 14.17 21.09 -17.02
CA LEU A 430 13.83 21.17 -15.60
C LEU A 430 14.98 20.78 -14.65
N ALA A 431 15.90 19.92 -15.09
CA ALA A 431 17.13 19.62 -14.35
C ALA A 431 18.14 20.77 -14.44
N GLY A 432 18.34 21.34 -15.63
CA GLY A 432 19.18 22.52 -15.84
C GLY A 432 18.63 23.77 -15.13
N ARG A 433 17.31 23.97 -15.12
CA ARG A 433 16.70 25.11 -14.40
C ARG A 433 16.66 24.95 -12.89
N ARG A 434 16.72 23.74 -12.31
CA ARG A 434 16.84 23.56 -10.85
C ARG A 434 18.20 23.99 -10.33
N ALA A 435 19.26 23.84 -11.13
CA ALA A 435 20.58 24.42 -10.83
C ALA A 435 20.54 25.96 -10.91
N ILE A 436 19.74 26.53 -11.82
CA ILE A 436 19.57 28.00 -11.94
C ILE A 436 18.64 28.56 -10.85
N LYS A 437 17.70 27.76 -10.32
CA LYS A 437 16.74 28.18 -9.28
C LYS A 437 17.31 28.20 -7.87
N GLN A 438 18.55 27.72 -7.66
CA GLN A 438 19.27 27.89 -6.40
C GLN A 438 19.94 29.27 -6.27
N ASP A 439 19.87 30.13 -7.30
CA ASP A 439 20.60 31.41 -7.32
C ASP A 439 19.68 32.65 -7.41
N VAL A 440 18.36 32.50 -7.35
CA VAL A 440 17.43 33.66 -7.33
C VAL A 440 16.25 33.40 -6.40
N ASP A 441 16.43 33.78 -5.13
CA ASP A 441 15.33 34.04 -4.20
C ASP A 441 14.55 35.27 -4.67
N SER A 442 13.44 35.05 -5.39
CA SER A 442 12.39 36.05 -5.57
C SER A 442 11.02 35.40 -5.34
N PRO A 443 10.18 35.90 -4.42
CA PRO A 443 8.88 35.30 -4.11
C PRO A 443 7.84 35.40 -5.24
N GLU A 444 8.10 36.19 -6.29
CA GLU A 444 7.12 36.54 -7.31
C GLU A 444 7.25 35.72 -8.61
N ALA A 445 8.29 34.89 -8.76
CA ALA A 445 8.48 33.99 -9.91
C ALA A 445 7.79 32.61 -9.74
N SER A 446 7.11 32.39 -8.61
CA SER A 446 6.46 31.12 -8.25
C SER A 446 5.14 30.87 -8.99
N GLU A 447 4.41 31.91 -9.40
CA GLU A 447 3.05 31.76 -9.93
C GLU A 447 2.94 31.56 -11.46
N ARG A 448 4.05 31.55 -12.21
CA ARG A 448 4.05 31.35 -13.68
C ARG A 448 4.90 30.17 -14.18
N CYS A 449 5.21 29.20 -13.33
CA CYS A 449 5.82 27.95 -13.79
C CYS A 449 4.74 27.02 -14.41
N GLU A 450 4.31 27.31 -15.64
CA GLU A 450 3.56 26.41 -16.54
C GLU A 450 4.42 25.21 -16.99
N GLY A 451 4.87 24.38 -16.05
CA GLY A 451 5.89 23.37 -16.29
C GLY A 451 5.55 21.98 -15.77
N ASP A 452 4.29 21.54 -15.85
CA ASP A 452 3.91 20.11 -15.84
C ASP A 452 2.40 19.94 -16.15
N SER A 453 2.00 20.17 -17.40
CA SER A 453 0.57 20.28 -17.80
C SER A 453 -0.29 19.05 -17.49
N LEU A 454 0.32 17.88 -17.27
CA LEU A 454 -0.35 16.60 -17.02
C LEU A 454 0.10 15.87 -15.74
N ALA A 455 0.95 16.46 -14.89
CA ALA A 455 1.39 15.80 -13.66
C ALA A 455 0.22 15.47 -12.71
N TRP A 456 -0.85 16.26 -12.76
CA TRP A 456 -2.06 16.04 -11.97
C TRP A 456 -2.89 14.82 -12.42
N VAL A 457 -2.69 14.31 -13.64
CA VAL A 457 -3.31 13.06 -14.15
C VAL A 457 -2.36 11.88 -14.04
N ARG A 458 -1.07 12.12 -14.27
CA ARG A 458 -0.06 11.05 -14.35
C ARG A 458 0.08 10.27 -13.05
N ALA A 459 0.30 10.95 -11.93
CA ALA A 459 0.50 10.30 -10.63
C ALA A 459 -0.66 9.38 -10.20
N PRO A 460 -1.94 9.81 -10.25
CA PRO A 460 -3.06 8.93 -9.90
C PRO A 460 -3.19 7.71 -10.83
N LEU A 461 -2.94 7.87 -12.15
CA LEU A 461 -2.96 6.75 -13.10
C LEU A 461 -1.82 5.75 -12.85
N GLU A 462 -0.61 6.23 -12.54
CA GLU A 462 0.53 5.37 -12.18
C GLU A 462 0.24 4.56 -10.91
N GLN A 463 -0.34 5.19 -9.88
CA GLN A 463 -0.75 4.49 -8.66
C GLN A 463 -1.87 3.46 -8.92
N ALA A 464 -2.85 3.80 -9.75
CA ALA A 464 -3.91 2.86 -10.15
C ALA A 464 -3.35 1.66 -10.92
N MET A 465 -2.39 1.90 -11.82
CA MET A 465 -1.71 0.85 -12.56
C MET A 465 -0.98 -0.13 -11.61
N ALA A 466 -0.24 0.38 -10.62
CA ALA A 466 0.41 -0.45 -9.61
C ALA A 466 -0.60 -1.22 -8.75
N LEU A 467 -1.67 -0.54 -8.29
CA LEU A 467 -2.73 -1.15 -7.48
C LEU A 467 -3.45 -2.27 -8.24
N LEU A 468 -3.81 -2.06 -9.51
CA LEU A 468 -4.46 -3.07 -10.35
C LEU A 468 -3.56 -4.29 -10.54
N TRP A 469 -2.25 -4.10 -10.70
CA TRP A 469 -1.32 -5.22 -10.83
C TRP A 469 -1.24 -6.04 -9.53
N VAL A 470 -1.18 -5.39 -8.37
CA VAL A 470 -1.21 -6.05 -7.06
C VAL A 470 -2.54 -6.78 -6.83
N ILE A 471 -3.67 -6.14 -7.12
CA ILE A 471 -5.00 -6.78 -7.05
C ILE A 471 -5.07 -7.99 -7.97
N GLY A 472 -4.57 -7.88 -9.21
CA GLY A 472 -4.49 -9.00 -10.16
C GLY A 472 -3.67 -10.16 -9.61
N LEU A 473 -2.51 -9.87 -8.99
CA LEU A 473 -1.64 -10.87 -8.37
C LEU A 473 -2.32 -11.58 -7.19
N VAL A 474 -3.05 -10.85 -6.34
CA VAL A 474 -3.83 -11.44 -5.23
C VAL A 474 -4.88 -12.40 -5.77
N HIS A 475 -5.64 -12.02 -6.81
CA HIS A 475 -6.64 -12.90 -7.40
C HIS A 475 -6.01 -14.14 -8.07
N LEU A 476 -4.89 -13.97 -8.76
CA LEU A 476 -4.15 -15.07 -9.38
C LEU A 476 -3.63 -16.06 -8.32
N GLY A 477 -3.08 -15.53 -7.22
CA GLY A 477 -2.54 -16.31 -6.10
C GLY A 477 -3.62 -17.04 -5.28
N LEU A 478 -4.73 -16.38 -4.96
CA LEU A 478 -5.87 -17.01 -4.30
C LEU A 478 -6.44 -18.16 -5.13
N ARG A 479 -6.42 -18.04 -6.47
CA ARG A 479 -6.89 -19.10 -7.35
C ARG A 479 -5.92 -20.28 -7.45
N LEU A 480 -4.63 -20.03 -7.33
CA LEU A 480 -3.62 -21.08 -7.22
C LEU A 480 -3.81 -21.85 -5.90
N LEU A 481 -4.01 -21.14 -4.78
CA LEU A 481 -4.27 -21.74 -3.46
C LEU A 481 -5.59 -22.52 -3.43
N GLY A 482 -6.60 -22.08 -4.17
CA GLY A 482 -7.88 -22.77 -4.31
C GLY A 482 -7.85 -24.04 -5.18
N GLY A 483 -6.70 -24.44 -5.73
CA GLY A 483 -6.52 -25.69 -6.49
C GLY A 483 -7.16 -25.71 -7.89
N VAL A 484 -7.92 -24.68 -8.29
CA VAL A 484 -8.62 -24.62 -9.58
C VAL A 484 -7.70 -23.99 -10.64
N VAL A 485 -6.75 -24.79 -11.12
CA VAL A 485 -5.72 -24.36 -12.07
C VAL A 485 -6.16 -24.64 -13.50
N THR A 486 -6.68 -23.65 -14.24
CA THR A 486 -7.22 -23.81 -15.61
C THR A 486 -6.25 -23.30 -16.68
N VAL A 487 -6.45 -23.65 -17.96
CA VAL A 487 -5.69 -23.04 -19.09
C VAL A 487 -5.77 -21.50 -19.06
N LYS A 488 -6.92 -20.97 -18.64
CA LYS A 488 -7.13 -19.52 -18.43
C LYS A 488 -6.17 -18.95 -17.36
N TRP A 489 -5.79 -19.74 -16.35
CA TRP A 489 -4.84 -19.34 -15.32
C TRP A 489 -3.42 -19.15 -15.89
N ALA A 490 -2.95 -20.09 -16.71
CA ALA A 490 -1.64 -19.98 -17.38
C ALA A 490 -1.59 -18.77 -18.33
N GLY A 491 -2.67 -18.52 -19.07
CA GLY A 491 -2.82 -17.32 -19.90
C GLY A 491 -2.77 -16.03 -19.06
N THR A 492 -3.44 -15.98 -17.91
CA THR A 492 -3.36 -14.82 -17.01
C THR A 492 -2.01 -14.63 -16.35
N ALA A 493 -1.29 -15.70 -16.01
CA ALA A 493 0.06 -15.62 -15.46
C ALA A 493 1.05 -15.06 -16.49
N SER A 494 0.90 -15.44 -17.77
CA SER A 494 1.69 -14.89 -18.88
C SER A 494 1.42 -13.39 -19.07
N LEU A 495 0.15 -12.99 -18.99
CA LEU A 495 -0.25 -11.59 -19.08
C LEU A 495 0.18 -10.78 -17.84
N ALA A 496 0.23 -11.40 -16.65
CA ALA A 496 0.80 -10.84 -15.43
C ALA A 496 2.31 -10.60 -15.55
N ALA A 497 3.03 -11.54 -16.18
CA ALA A 497 4.44 -11.40 -16.50
C ALA A 497 4.69 -10.25 -17.49
N LEU A 498 3.92 -10.17 -18.58
CA LEU A 498 4.08 -9.11 -19.58
C LEU A 498 3.76 -7.72 -19.00
N SER A 499 2.63 -7.59 -18.29
CA SER A 499 2.27 -6.35 -17.61
C SER A 499 3.26 -5.97 -16.51
N GLY A 500 3.81 -6.95 -15.78
CA GLY A 500 4.83 -6.73 -14.76
C GLY A 500 6.17 -6.26 -15.33
N LEU A 501 6.59 -6.76 -16.50
CA LEU A 501 7.78 -6.27 -17.20
C LEU A 501 7.65 -4.80 -17.59
N LEU A 502 6.48 -4.41 -18.11
CA LEU A 502 6.18 -3.02 -18.47
C LEU A 502 6.19 -2.10 -17.24
N LEU A 503 5.65 -2.58 -16.12
CA LEU A 503 5.60 -1.85 -14.86
C LEU A 503 6.99 -1.64 -14.25
N VAL A 504 7.81 -2.69 -14.23
CA VAL A 504 9.22 -2.64 -13.80
C VAL A 504 10.01 -1.64 -14.65
N GLY A 505 9.79 -1.65 -15.97
CA GLY A 505 10.41 -0.69 -16.89
C GLY A 505 9.95 0.75 -16.65
N HIS A 506 8.64 0.96 -16.51
CA HIS A 506 8.03 2.29 -16.32
C HIS A 506 8.49 2.96 -15.02
N PHE A 507 8.50 2.21 -13.91
CA PHE A 507 8.94 2.72 -12.60
C PHE A 507 10.45 2.60 -12.37
N HIS A 508 11.22 2.09 -13.35
CA HIS A 508 12.68 1.93 -13.27
C HIS A 508 13.16 1.05 -12.10
N VAL A 509 12.30 0.14 -11.59
CA VAL A 509 12.62 -0.73 -10.44
C VAL A 509 13.22 -2.05 -10.93
N PHE A 510 14.26 -1.98 -11.77
CA PHE A 510 14.80 -3.11 -12.54
C PHE A 510 15.19 -4.35 -11.72
N ARG A 511 15.50 -4.18 -10.43
CA ARG A 511 15.79 -5.30 -9.52
C ARG A 511 14.63 -6.29 -9.39
N TRP A 512 13.38 -5.82 -9.56
CA TRP A 512 12.17 -6.64 -9.41
C TRP A 512 11.80 -7.41 -10.68
N ILE A 513 12.62 -7.39 -11.73
CA ILE A 513 12.37 -8.15 -12.97
C ILE A 513 12.22 -9.67 -12.76
N VAL A 514 12.76 -10.18 -11.65
CA VAL A 514 12.59 -11.58 -11.23
C VAL A 514 11.11 -11.95 -11.08
N LEU A 515 10.29 -11.05 -10.55
CA LEU A 515 8.90 -11.35 -10.21
C LEU A 515 8.05 -11.64 -11.47
N PRO A 516 8.09 -10.81 -12.53
CA PRO A 516 7.50 -11.16 -13.83
C PRO A 516 8.03 -12.48 -14.41
N VAL A 517 9.33 -12.75 -14.32
CA VAL A 517 9.92 -13.97 -14.86
C VAL A 517 9.42 -15.22 -14.12
N LEU A 518 9.32 -15.16 -12.79
CA LEU A 518 8.76 -16.24 -11.97
C LEU A 518 7.26 -16.44 -12.21
N LEU A 519 6.49 -15.37 -12.47
CA LEU A 519 5.09 -15.49 -12.88
C LEU A 519 4.95 -16.20 -14.23
N GLY A 520 5.82 -15.86 -15.19
CA GLY A 520 5.89 -16.57 -16.47
C GLY A 520 6.26 -18.05 -16.28
N LEU A 521 7.24 -18.35 -15.41
CA LEU A 521 7.61 -19.71 -15.05
C LEU A 521 6.42 -20.47 -14.48
N ALA A 522 5.70 -19.89 -13.51
CA ALA A 522 4.53 -20.52 -12.91
C ALA A 522 3.45 -20.82 -13.95
N GLY A 523 3.22 -19.90 -14.91
CA GLY A 523 2.32 -20.11 -16.04
C GLY A 523 2.71 -21.31 -16.91
N VAL A 524 4.00 -21.43 -17.25
CA VAL A 524 4.55 -22.55 -18.04
C VAL A 524 4.43 -23.87 -17.28
N LEU A 525 4.83 -23.91 -16.01
CA LEU A 525 4.78 -25.13 -15.19
C LEU A 525 3.36 -25.65 -15.04
N VAL A 526 2.40 -24.77 -14.80
CA VAL A 526 0.98 -25.13 -14.77
C VAL A 526 0.48 -25.67 -16.12
N GLY A 527 0.91 -25.06 -17.22
CA GLY A 527 0.56 -25.54 -18.56
C GLY A 527 1.10 -26.93 -18.84
N LEU A 528 2.32 -27.21 -18.40
CA LEU A 528 3.00 -28.50 -18.57
C LEU A 528 2.43 -29.59 -17.65
N ASP A 529 2.11 -29.27 -16.40
CA ASP A 529 1.42 -30.18 -15.46
C ASP A 529 0.09 -30.69 -16.06
N ARG A 530 -0.67 -29.79 -16.72
CA ARG A 530 -1.90 -30.13 -17.43
C ARG A 530 -1.69 -31.03 -18.66
N LEU A 531 -0.50 -31.00 -19.26
CA LEU A 531 -0.12 -31.92 -20.34
C LEU A 531 0.34 -33.28 -19.80
N GLY A 532 0.27 -33.50 -18.48
CA GLY A 532 0.60 -34.77 -17.83
C GLY A 532 2.09 -34.95 -17.54
N LEU A 533 2.89 -33.87 -17.55
CA LEU A 533 4.30 -33.97 -17.18
C LEU A 533 4.45 -34.24 -15.67
N PRO A 534 5.18 -35.28 -15.27
CA PRO A 534 5.35 -35.61 -13.87
C PRO A 534 6.21 -34.56 -13.12
N PRO A 535 6.06 -34.44 -11.79
CA PRO A 535 6.72 -33.40 -10.99
C PRO A 535 8.25 -33.26 -11.16
N PRO A 536 9.04 -34.35 -11.31
CA PRO A 536 10.48 -34.23 -11.53
C PRO A 536 10.83 -33.51 -12.84
N TRP A 537 10.04 -33.76 -13.89
CA TRP A 537 10.18 -33.10 -15.19
C TRP A 537 9.72 -31.63 -15.15
N LEU A 538 8.75 -31.29 -14.29
CA LEU A 538 8.43 -29.89 -13.99
C LEU A 538 9.63 -29.17 -13.36
N GLY A 539 10.37 -29.84 -12.48
CA GLY A 539 11.64 -29.32 -11.95
C GLY A 539 12.67 -29.05 -13.05
N ALA A 540 12.85 -30.00 -13.98
CA ALA A 540 13.78 -29.84 -15.10
C ALA A 540 13.40 -28.68 -16.03
N THR A 541 12.13 -28.59 -16.40
CA THR A 541 11.62 -27.49 -17.23
C THR A 541 11.73 -26.13 -16.52
N ALA A 542 11.59 -26.08 -15.19
CA ALA A 542 11.80 -24.86 -14.43
C ALA A 542 13.24 -24.33 -14.54
N VAL A 543 14.22 -25.22 -14.35
CA VAL A 543 15.63 -24.85 -14.48
C VAL A 543 15.96 -24.45 -15.91
N LEU A 544 15.48 -25.21 -16.91
CA LEU A 544 15.68 -24.89 -18.32
C LEU A 544 15.10 -23.51 -18.68
N TYR A 545 13.88 -23.21 -18.23
CA TYR A 545 13.22 -21.94 -18.49
C TYR A 545 14.03 -20.75 -17.97
N VAL A 546 14.48 -20.80 -16.71
CA VAL A 546 15.24 -19.68 -16.12
C VAL A 546 16.64 -19.58 -16.72
N LEU A 547 17.27 -20.71 -17.06
CA LEU A 547 18.56 -20.72 -17.76
C LEU A 547 18.44 -20.04 -19.14
N LEU A 548 17.43 -20.41 -19.93
CA LEU A 548 17.19 -19.82 -21.25
C LEU A 548 16.87 -18.33 -21.14
N ILE A 549 16.01 -17.93 -20.19
CA ILE A 549 15.69 -16.51 -20.00
C ILE A 549 16.91 -15.71 -19.60
N TRP A 550 17.74 -16.22 -18.69
CA TRP A 550 18.97 -15.54 -18.30
C TRP A 550 19.94 -15.38 -19.49
N GLN A 551 20.13 -16.43 -20.29
CA GLN A 551 20.98 -16.37 -21.49
C GLN A 551 20.43 -15.41 -22.55
N VAL A 552 19.14 -15.52 -22.88
CA VAL A 552 18.46 -14.64 -23.82
C VAL A 552 18.53 -13.21 -23.33
N ALA A 553 18.32 -12.95 -22.03
CA ALA A 553 18.41 -11.61 -21.47
C ALA A 553 19.81 -11.01 -21.62
N ILE A 554 20.88 -11.77 -21.38
CA ILE A 554 22.25 -11.29 -21.61
C ILE A 554 22.43 -10.88 -23.08
N GLU A 555 22.04 -11.74 -24.01
CA GLU A 555 22.20 -11.50 -25.44
C GLU A 555 21.36 -10.30 -25.92
N VAL A 556 20.11 -10.23 -25.48
CA VAL A 556 19.16 -9.16 -25.78
C VAL A 556 19.67 -7.83 -25.21
N LEU A 557 20.14 -7.78 -23.97
CA LEU A 557 20.71 -6.58 -23.34
C LEU A 557 22.00 -6.07 -24.02
N ASN A 558 22.70 -6.93 -24.76
CA ASN A 558 23.89 -6.56 -25.53
C ASN A 558 23.57 -5.96 -26.90
N ARG A 559 22.35 -6.16 -27.43
CA ARG A 559 21.98 -5.69 -28.77
C ARG A 559 21.65 -4.19 -28.78
N PRO A 560 22.03 -3.44 -29.84
CA PRO A 560 21.69 -2.02 -29.95
C PRO A 560 20.18 -1.77 -30.10
N LEU A 561 19.43 -2.76 -30.61
CA LEU A 561 17.97 -2.68 -30.75
C LEU A 561 17.26 -2.56 -29.41
N THR A 562 17.77 -3.18 -28.34
CA THR A 562 17.13 -3.09 -27.02
C THR A 562 17.31 -1.72 -26.40
N TRP A 563 18.44 -1.08 -26.62
CA TRP A 563 18.64 0.32 -26.23
C TRP A 563 17.71 1.26 -27.00
N ARG A 564 17.47 1.01 -28.29
CA ARG A 564 16.49 1.76 -29.09
C ARG A 564 15.07 1.55 -28.57
N LEU A 565 14.67 0.31 -28.32
CA LEU A 565 13.35 -0.02 -27.76
C LEU A 565 13.18 0.56 -26.35
N ALA A 566 14.16 0.42 -25.47
CA ALA A 566 14.13 1.02 -24.13
C ALA A 566 14.01 2.54 -24.18
N ARG A 567 14.62 3.21 -25.17
CA ARG A 567 14.46 4.65 -25.39
C ARG A 567 13.06 5.02 -25.87
N VAL A 568 12.50 4.25 -26.81
CA VAL A 568 11.11 4.44 -27.31
C VAL A 568 10.08 4.20 -26.19
N LEU A 569 10.33 3.19 -25.36
CA LEU A 569 9.51 2.85 -24.19
C LEU A 569 9.81 3.74 -22.96
N ARG A 570 10.81 4.63 -23.06
CA ARG A 570 11.29 5.52 -21.99
C ARG A 570 11.68 4.80 -20.68
N PHE A 571 12.27 3.62 -20.79
CA PHE A 571 12.85 2.88 -19.66
C PHE A 571 14.28 3.34 -19.32
N THR A 572 14.75 4.43 -19.93
CA THR A 572 16.11 4.95 -19.74
C THR A 572 16.08 6.26 -18.95
N VAL A 573 16.89 6.35 -17.90
CA VAL A 573 17.07 7.57 -17.08
C VAL A 573 18.31 8.35 -17.58
N PRO A 574 18.24 9.70 -17.70
CA PRO A 574 19.42 10.51 -18.00
C PRO A 574 20.48 10.34 -16.90
N GLY A 575 21.72 10.05 -17.30
CA GLY A 575 22.84 9.77 -16.37
C GLY A 575 23.19 8.29 -16.18
N GLY A 576 22.41 7.35 -16.74
CA GLY A 576 22.81 5.94 -16.88
C GLY A 576 22.91 5.16 -15.56
N ALA A 577 21.76 4.83 -14.96
CA ALA A 577 21.67 4.17 -13.64
C ALA A 577 22.07 2.67 -13.58
N GLY A 578 22.90 2.17 -14.50
CA GLY A 578 23.33 0.76 -14.47
C GLY A 578 22.20 -0.27 -14.61
N GLY A 579 21.03 0.11 -15.15
CA GLY A 579 19.83 -0.75 -15.22
C GLY A 579 20.08 -2.12 -15.86
N ARG A 580 20.93 -2.18 -16.89
CA ARG A 580 21.38 -3.45 -17.50
C ARG A 580 22.01 -4.40 -16.49
N ARG A 581 22.89 -3.88 -15.63
CA ARG A 581 23.57 -4.67 -14.59
C ARG A 581 22.59 -5.16 -13.54
N TRP A 582 21.63 -4.33 -13.12
CA TRP A 582 20.59 -4.73 -12.17
C TRP A 582 19.69 -5.84 -12.72
N ILE A 583 19.32 -5.78 -14.02
CA ILE A 583 18.56 -6.85 -14.67
C ILE A 583 19.38 -8.14 -14.72
N GLU A 584 20.64 -8.06 -15.18
CA GLU A 584 21.54 -9.22 -15.29
C GLU A 584 21.77 -9.88 -13.92
N GLU A 585 22.06 -9.10 -12.87
CA GLU A 585 22.25 -9.59 -11.50
C GLU A 585 20.97 -10.24 -10.95
N SER A 586 19.80 -9.61 -11.10
CA SER A 586 18.53 -10.14 -10.64
C SER A 586 18.15 -11.47 -11.32
N LEU A 587 18.27 -11.56 -12.65
CA LEU A 587 18.00 -12.79 -13.39
C LEU A 587 19.01 -13.89 -13.07
N HIS A 588 20.27 -13.52 -12.87
CA HIS A 588 21.32 -14.43 -12.41
C HIS A 588 20.98 -15.03 -11.04
N TYR A 589 20.58 -14.23 -10.06
CA TYR A 589 20.18 -14.73 -8.75
C TYR A 589 18.93 -15.62 -8.82
N ALA A 590 17.96 -15.28 -9.67
CA ALA A 590 16.79 -16.11 -9.91
C ALA A 590 17.15 -17.48 -10.50
N ALA A 591 18.05 -17.50 -11.50
CA ALA A 591 18.55 -18.73 -12.12
C ALA A 591 19.24 -19.63 -11.11
N LEU A 592 20.09 -19.05 -10.25
CA LEU A 592 20.76 -19.80 -9.19
C LEU A 592 19.78 -20.36 -8.17
N PHE A 593 18.80 -19.56 -7.75
CA PHE A 593 17.81 -19.99 -6.77
C PHE A 593 16.98 -21.16 -7.29
N VAL A 594 16.46 -21.06 -8.52
CA VAL A 594 15.67 -22.13 -9.14
C VAL A 594 16.53 -23.37 -9.42
N ALA A 595 17.79 -23.21 -9.86
CA ALA A 595 18.71 -24.33 -10.05
C ALA A 595 19.10 -25.03 -8.73
N ALA A 596 19.12 -24.32 -7.60
CA ALA A 596 19.44 -24.89 -6.29
C ALA A 596 18.29 -25.72 -5.71
N LEU A 597 17.03 -25.44 -6.08
CA LEU A 597 15.86 -26.14 -5.55
C LEU A 597 15.88 -27.65 -5.83
N PRO A 598 16.12 -28.14 -7.08
CA PRO A 598 16.26 -29.58 -7.33
C PRO A 598 17.38 -30.25 -6.53
N VAL A 599 18.49 -29.53 -6.29
CA VAL A 599 19.63 -30.05 -5.53
C VAL A 599 19.30 -30.20 -4.05
N ALA A 600 18.59 -29.22 -3.48
CA ALA A 600 18.16 -29.25 -2.09
C ALA A 600 17.00 -30.22 -1.84
N ALA A 601 16.03 -30.28 -2.76
CA ALA A 601 14.86 -31.16 -2.66
C ALA A 601 15.16 -32.61 -3.05
N GLY A 602 16.17 -32.84 -3.90
CA GLY A 602 16.54 -34.16 -4.43
C GLY A 602 16.68 -35.25 -3.35
N PRO A 603 17.47 -35.04 -2.28
CA PRO A 603 17.59 -36.01 -1.20
C PRO A 603 16.26 -36.38 -0.54
N ALA A 604 15.41 -35.39 -0.26
CA ALA A 604 14.10 -35.63 0.35
C ALA A 604 13.17 -36.39 -0.60
N LEU A 605 13.16 -36.05 -1.89
CA LEU A 605 12.39 -36.76 -2.91
C LEU A 605 12.87 -38.19 -3.10
N GLY A 606 14.19 -38.43 -3.07
CA GLY A 606 14.78 -39.76 -3.10
C GLY A 606 14.36 -40.62 -1.90
N LEU A 607 14.36 -40.04 -0.69
CA LEU A 607 13.87 -40.72 0.52
C LEU A 607 12.36 -41.03 0.47
N LEU A 608 11.58 -40.19 -0.20
CA LEU A 608 10.15 -40.43 -0.46
C LEU A 608 9.89 -41.44 -1.60
N GLY A 609 10.95 -42.01 -2.19
CA GLY A 609 10.86 -43.08 -3.19
C GLY A 609 10.82 -42.60 -4.65
N ALA A 610 11.09 -41.33 -4.93
CA ALA A 610 11.18 -40.84 -6.30
C ALA A 610 12.38 -41.50 -7.04
N PRO A 611 12.19 -42.03 -8.26
CA PRO A 611 13.27 -42.71 -8.98
C PRO A 611 14.35 -41.70 -9.40
N ALA A 612 15.61 -42.03 -9.14
CA ALA A 612 16.76 -41.21 -9.53
C ALA A 612 16.75 -40.76 -11.00
N PRO A 613 16.46 -41.62 -12.01
CA PRO A 613 16.49 -41.20 -13.41
C PRO A 613 15.51 -40.07 -13.75
N GLU A 614 14.41 -39.91 -13.01
CA GLU A 614 13.47 -38.81 -13.22
C GLU A 614 14.00 -37.47 -12.68
N LEU A 615 14.89 -37.49 -11.68
CA LEU A 615 15.50 -36.30 -11.10
C LEU A 615 16.78 -35.85 -11.84
N LEU A 616 17.44 -36.75 -12.56
CA LEU A 616 18.68 -36.47 -13.31
C LEU A 616 18.56 -35.33 -14.33
N PRO A 617 17.48 -35.20 -15.13
CA PRO A 617 17.33 -34.07 -16.05
C PRO A 617 17.36 -32.72 -15.33
N ALA A 618 16.72 -32.61 -14.16
CA ALA A 618 16.74 -31.37 -13.37
C ALA A 618 18.14 -31.09 -12.81
N LEU A 619 18.82 -32.10 -12.27
CA LEU A 619 20.16 -31.95 -11.71
C LEU A 619 21.22 -31.64 -12.78
N THR A 620 21.12 -32.24 -13.96
CA THR A 620 22.03 -31.97 -15.09
C THR A 620 21.86 -30.54 -15.60
N LEU A 621 20.62 -30.05 -15.71
CA LEU A 621 20.36 -28.65 -16.05
C LEU A 621 20.81 -27.68 -14.95
N SER A 622 20.66 -28.05 -13.67
CA SER A 622 21.19 -27.27 -12.55
C SER A 622 22.71 -27.19 -12.58
N LEU A 623 23.38 -28.32 -12.83
CA LEU A 623 24.83 -28.39 -12.98
C LEU A 623 25.30 -27.51 -14.14
N LEU A 624 24.66 -27.65 -15.31
CA LEU A 624 24.94 -26.82 -16.49
C LEU A 624 24.78 -25.33 -16.16
N SER A 625 23.71 -24.97 -15.44
CA SER A 625 23.45 -23.60 -15.01
C SER A 625 24.58 -23.08 -14.11
N PHE A 626 24.98 -23.82 -13.07
CA PHE A 626 26.06 -23.41 -12.18
C PHE A 626 27.42 -23.31 -12.89
N VAL A 627 27.70 -24.21 -13.84
CA VAL A 627 28.94 -24.17 -14.64
C VAL A 627 28.97 -22.95 -15.56
N LEU A 628 27.89 -22.69 -16.31
CA LEU A 628 27.80 -21.55 -17.22
C LEU A 628 27.88 -20.22 -16.47
N VAL A 629 27.16 -20.12 -15.36
CA VAL A 629 27.19 -18.95 -14.48
C VAL A 629 28.58 -18.79 -13.84
N GLY A 630 29.18 -19.87 -13.36
CA GLY A 630 30.54 -19.87 -12.84
C GLY A 630 31.57 -19.40 -13.87
N TRP A 631 31.43 -19.85 -15.12
CA TRP A 631 32.30 -19.45 -16.22
C TRP A 631 32.21 -17.95 -16.53
N ARG A 632 31.00 -17.37 -16.46
CA ARG A 632 30.75 -15.95 -16.71
C ARG A 632 31.27 -15.04 -15.59
N TYR A 633 30.95 -15.35 -14.33
CA TYR A 633 31.23 -14.47 -13.19
C TYR A 633 32.50 -14.81 -12.40
N ARG A 634 33.11 -15.98 -12.64
CA ARG A 634 34.37 -16.44 -12.01
C ARG A 634 34.35 -16.41 -10.48
N ARG A 635 33.19 -16.71 -9.86
CA ARG A 635 33.03 -16.76 -8.40
C ARG A 635 33.05 -18.20 -7.86
N ALA A 636 33.73 -18.39 -6.72
CA ALA A 636 33.84 -19.70 -6.05
C ALA A 636 32.49 -20.28 -5.59
N VAL A 637 31.49 -19.43 -5.29
CA VAL A 637 30.15 -19.87 -4.85
C VAL A 637 29.47 -20.78 -5.89
N HIS A 638 29.63 -20.48 -7.18
CA HIS A 638 29.03 -21.31 -8.24
C HIS A 638 29.74 -22.66 -8.38
N ALA A 639 31.04 -22.70 -8.12
CA ALA A 639 31.80 -23.95 -8.08
C ALA A 639 31.35 -24.85 -6.93
N TYR A 640 31.10 -24.30 -5.73
CA TYR A 640 30.51 -25.06 -4.63
C TYR A 640 29.12 -25.63 -4.99
N ALA A 641 28.25 -24.83 -5.61
CA ALA A 641 26.91 -25.28 -6.00
C ALA A 641 26.95 -26.39 -7.07
N ALA A 642 27.84 -26.27 -8.05
CA ALA A 642 28.05 -27.31 -9.06
C ALA A 642 28.60 -28.61 -8.43
N LEU A 643 29.60 -28.52 -7.55
CA LEU A 643 30.13 -29.70 -6.86
C LEU A 643 29.08 -30.37 -5.97
N ALA A 644 28.28 -29.57 -5.26
CA ALA A 644 27.16 -30.07 -4.47
C ALA A 644 26.11 -30.79 -5.34
N THR A 645 25.86 -30.29 -6.55
CA THR A 645 24.94 -30.92 -7.52
C THR A 645 25.47 -32.29 -7.96
N VAL A 646 26.77 -32.39 -8.27
CA VAL A 646 27.42 -33.66 -8.63
C VAL A 646 27.37 -34.66 -7.47
N THR A 647 27.67 -34.21 -6.24
CA THR A 647 27.64 -35.10 -5.07
C THR A 647 26.24 -35.62 -4.80
N VAL A 648 25.22 -34.74 -4.83
CA VAL A 648 23.82 -35.14 -4.63
C VAL A 648 23.35 -36.06 -5.75
N GLY A 649 23.73 -35.81 -7.01
CA GLY A 649 23.42 -36.68 -8.14
C GLY A 649 23.98 -38.09 -7.96
N VAL A 650 25.25 -38.22 -7.57
CA VAL A 650 25.87 -39.53 -7.28
C VAL A 650 25.21 -40.20 -6.09
N TRP A 651 24.84 -39.45 -5.04
CA TRP A 651 24.11 -40.01 -3.91
C TRP A 651 22.74 -40.56 -4.28
N LEU A 652 22.00 -39.86 -5.14
CA LEU A 652 20.70 -40.31 -5.62
C LEU A 652 20.82 -41.57 -6.47
N ILE A 653 21.78 -41.62 -7.40
CA ILE A 653 22.04 -42.82 -8.21
C ILE A 653 22.44 -43.99 -7.31
N GLY A 654 23.36 -43.77 -6.37
CA GLY A 654 23.80 -44.80 -5.44
C GLY A 654 22.66 -45.32 -4.55
N PHE A 655 21.77 -44.42 -4.10
CA PHE A 655 20.63 -44.77 -3.23
C PHE A 655 19.58 -45.57 -3.99
N TRP A 656 19.36 -45.21 -5.26
CA TRP A 656 18.42 -45.93 -6.12
C TRP A 656 18.92 -47.33 -6.50
N LEU A 657 20.23 -47.49 -6.78
CA LEU A 657 20.83 -48.79 -7.09
C LEU A 657 20.94 -49.72 -5.88
N ALA A 658 21.23 -49.16 -4.71
CA ALA A 658 21.37 -49.89 -3.46
C ALA A 658 20.84 -49.01 -2.31
N PRO A 659 19.57 -49.18 -1.90
CA PRO A 659 18.97 -48.40 -0.83
C PRO A 659 19.77 -48.58 0.47
N ALA A 660 20.38 -47.49 0.93
CA ALA A 660 21.14 -47.44 2.18
C ALA A 660 20.29 -46.77 3.27
N THR A 661 20.41 -47.22 4.52
CA THR A 661 19.65 -46.65 5.65
C THR A 661 20.01 -45.20 5.96
N LEU A 662 21.22 -44.76 5.61
CA LEU A 662 21.70 -43.38 5.82
C LEU A 662 22.10 -42.74 4.48
N PHE A 663 21.38 -41.69 4.07
CA PHE A 663 21.63 -41.01 2.80
C PHE A 663 22.99 -40.31 2.79
N GLY A 664 23.78 -40.51 1.73
CA GLY A 664 25.16 -40.01 1.60
C GLY A 664 26.18 -40.77 2.46
N LEU A 665 25.95 -40.87 3.77
CA LEU A 665 26.87 -41.52 4.71
C LEU A 665 26.92 -43.06 4.54
N GLY A 666 25.81 -43.67 4.12
CA GLY A 666 25.72 -45.09 3.73
C GLY A 666 26.27 -45.41 2.34
N GLN A 667 26.92 -44.45 1.66
CA GLN A 667 27.52 -44.64 0.33
C GLN A 667 29.01 -44.27 0.31
N PRO A 668 29.83 -44.88 1.18
CA PRO A 668 31.22 -44.47 1.35
C PRO A 668 32.08 -44.67 0.10
N PHE A 669 31.76 -45.66 -0.74
CA PHE A 669 32.47 -45.90 -1.99
C PHE A 669 32.31 -44.73 -2.99
N GLY A 670 31.08 -44.23 -3.15
CA GLY A 670 30.80 -43.05 -3.99
C GLY A 670 31.50 -41.81 -3.47
N ASN A 671 31.51 -41.60 -2.14
CA ASN A 671 32.22 -40.50 -1.49
C ASN A 671 33.73 -40.57 -1.70
N GLY A 672 34.34 -41.75 -1.55
CA GLY A 672 35.77 -41.96 -1.77
C GLY A 672 36.19 -41.71 -3.22
N MET A 673 35.40 -42.19 -4.19
CA MET A 673 35.65 -41.97 -5.62
C MET A 673 35.54 -40.49 -6.00
N LEU A 674 34.49 -39.81 -5.55
CA LEU A 674 34.31 -38.38 -5.79
C LEU A 674 35.39 -37.55 -5.09
N SER A 675 35.77 -37.91 -3.86
CA SER A 675 36.86 -37.25 -3.14
C SER A 675 38.17 -37.32 -3.92
N LEU A 676 38.57 -38.53 -4.36
CA LEU A 676 39.76 -38.73 -5.18
C LEU A 676 39.69 -37.93 -6.49
N GLY A 677 38.58 -38.03 -7.23
CA GLY A 677 38.40 -37.34 -8.51
C GLY A 677 38.48 -35.82 -8.37
N MET A 678 37.82 -35.24 -7.38
CA MET A 678 37.86 -33.80 -7.12
C MET A 678 39.24 -33.32 -6.68
N ALA A 679 39.96 -34.11 -5.88
CA ALA A 679 41.33 -33.78 -5.45
C ALA A 679 42.31 -33.81 -6.63
N LEU A 680 42.22 -34.82 -7.50
CA LEU A 680 43.04 -34.93 -8.71
C LEU A 680 42.77 -33.78 -9.69
N LEU A 681 41.50 -33.39 -9.87
CA LEU A 681 41.14 -32.21 -10.64
C LEU A 681 41.72 -30.93 -10.01
N GLY A 682 41.65 -30.79 -8.68
CA GLY A 682 42.26 -29.68 -7.95
C GLY A 682 43.76 -29.55 -8.19
N VAL A 683 44.47 -30.68 -8.24
CA VAL A 683 45.91 -30.76 -8.59
C VAL A 683 46.16 -30.37 -10.04
N GLY A 684 45.33 -30.82 -10.97
CA GLY A 684 45.45 -30.48 -12.39
C GLY A 684 45.32 -28.98 -12.68
N LEU A 685 44.55 -28.26 -11.86
CA LEU A 685 44.33 -26.82 -11.94
C LEU A 685 45.51 -25.98 -11.43
N GLU A 686 46.56 -26.59 -10.88
CA GLU A 686 47.76 -25.87 -10.41
C GLU A 686 48.71 -25.46 -11.55
N ARG A 687 48.48 -25.98 -12.77
CA ARG A 687 49.27 -25.62 -13.95
C ARG A 687 48.93 -24.20 -14.42
N GLU A 688 49.96 -23.40 -14.73
CA GLU A 688 49.84 -21.98 -15.12
C GLU A 688 48.89 -21.71 -16.31
N ARG A 689 48.72 -22.69 -17.21
CA ARG A 689 47.81 -22.58 -18.38
C ARG A 689 46.31 -22.55 -18.01
N VAL A 690 45.95 -22.71 -16.74
CA VAL A 690 44.57 -22.92 -16.28
C VAL A 690 44.06 -21.76 -15.39
N ALA A 691 44.71 -20.61 -15.45
CA ALA A 691 44.32 -19.35 -14.79
C ALA A 691 42.80 -19.03 -14.80
N PRO A 692 42.03 -19.19 -15.91
CA PRO A 692 40.60 -18.87 -15.90
C PRO A 692 39.74 -19.77 -15.00
N LEU A 693 40.24 -20.93 -14.57
CA LEU A 693 39.52 -21.88 -13.69
C LEU A 693 40.05 -21.88 -12.25
N ALA A 694 40.96 -20.97 -11.89
CA ALA A 694 41.56 -20.92 -10.55
C ALA A 694 40.51 -20.83 -9.42
N TYR A 695 39.34 -20.24 -9.68
CA TYR A 695 38.24 -20.12 -8.72
C TYR A 695 37.63 -21.47 -8.30
N TRP A 696 37.86 -22.57 -9.03
CA TRP A 696 37.44 -23.93 -8.66
C TRP A 696 38.37 -24.62 -7.65
N ARG A 697 39.62 -24.17 -7.52
CA ARG A 697 40.65 -24.86 -6.73
C ARG A 697 40.27 -25.00 -5.26
N GLY A 698 39.93 -23.89 -4.61
CA GLY A 698 39.49 -23.89 -3.21
C GLY A 698 38.26 -24.78 -2.96
N PRO A 699 37.17 -24.62 -3.74
CA PRO A 699 35.99 -25.47 -3.65
C PRO A 699 36.27 -26.97 -3.83
N LEU A 700 37.05 -27.36 -4.84
CA LEU A 700 37.40 -28.75 -5.12
C LEU A 700 38.08 -29.41 -3.93
N TYR A 701 39.08 -28.75 -3.34
CA TYR A 701 39.80 -29.29 -2.19
C TYR A 701 38.92 -29.37 -0.94
N ARG A 702 38.08 -28.37 -0.65
CA ARG A 702 37.20 -28.40 0.53
C ARG A 702 36.12 -29.46 0.43
N VAL A 703 35.44 -29.57 -0.70
CA VAL A 703 34.39 -30.59 -0.91
C VAL A 703 35.03 -31.98 -0.94
N SER A 704 36.18 -32.14 -1.60
CA SER A 704 36.93 -33.39 -1.61
C SER A 704 37.32 -33.85 -0.19
N GLY A 705 37.81 -32.93 0.66
CA GLY A 705 38.12 -33.22 2.06
C GLY A 705 36.90 -33.61 2.88
N LEU A 706 35.76 -32.92 2.71
CA LEU A 706 34.50 -33.29 3.37
C LEU A 706 34.02 -34.68 2.95
N LEU A 707 34.06 -34.99 1.65
CA LEU A 707 33.71 -36.32 1.13
C LEU A 707 34.66 -37.40 1.62
N TYR A 708 35.95 -37.08 1.78
CA TYR A 708 36.94 -38.00 2.35
C TYR A 708 36.58 -38.36 3.80
N VAL A 709 36.26 -37.35 4.62
CA VAL A 709 35.82 -37.57 6.01
C VAL A 709 34.51 -38.35 6.07
N LEU A 710 33.57 -38.07 5.16
CA LEU A 710 32.31 -38.80 5.08
C LEU A 710 32.53 -40.27 4.67
N ALA A 711 33.42 -40.52 3.72
CA ALA A 711 33.83 -41.87 3.33
C ALA A 711 34.53 -42.60 4.48
N LEU A 712 35.39 -41.91 5.23
CA LEU A 712 36.04 -42.44 6.43
C LEU A 712 35.02 -42.82 7.51
N ALA A 713 34.05 -41.94 7.80
CA ALA A 713 32.96 -42.28 8.72
C ALA A 713 32.15 -43.49 8.24
N GLY A 714 31.89 -43.59 6.93
CA GLY A 714 31.23 -44.76 6.36
C GLY A 714 32.07 -46.04 6.38
N THR A 715 33.41 -45.98 6.44
CA THR A 715 34.24 -47.18 6.70
C THR A 715 33.98 -47.77 8.08
N VAL A 716 33.73 -46.92 9.09
CA VAL A 716 33.41 -47.37 10.46
C VAL A 716 32.07 -48.11 10.47
N LEU A 717 31.06 -47.58 9.77
CA LEU A 717 29.79 -48.30 9.60
C LEU A 717 29.93 -49.58 8.78
N GLY A 718 30.69 -49.54 7.68
CA GLY A 718 30.97 -50.72 6.87
C GLY A 718 31.67 -51.82 7.67
N PHE A 719 32.52 -51.45 8.64
CA PHE A 719 33.11 -52.37 9.59
C PHE A 719 32.07 -52.99 10.53
N LEU A 720 31.17 -52.19 11.11
CA LEU A 720 30.11 -52.68 12.00
C LEU A 720 29.13 -53.64 11.31
N VAL A 721 28.86 -53.43 10.02
CA VAL A 721 27.91 -54.23 9.22
C VAL A 721 28.62 -55.31 8.39
N ALA A 722 29.94 -55.48 8.55
CA ALA A 722 30.76 -56.43 7.79
C ALA A 722 30.59 -56.34 6.26
N ASP A 723 30.54 -55.12 5.70
CA ASP A 723 30.33 -54.87 4.27
C ASP A 723 31.45 -55.53 3.42
N PRO A 724 31.12 -56.40 2.43
CA PRO A 724 32.09 -57.05 1.56
C PRO A 724 32.96 -56.08 0.74
N ARG A 725 32.60 -54.81 0.61
CA ARG A 725 33.38 -53.82 -0.17
C ARG A 725 34.43 -53.06 0.66
N LEU A 726 34.50 -53.28 1.97
CA LEU A 726 35.35 -52.52 2.91
C LEU A 726 36.85 -52.47 2.55
N PRO A 727 37.54 -53.56 2.16
CA PRO A 727 38.95 -53.52 1.75
C PRO A 727 39.18 -52.63 0.52
N ILE A 728 38.29 -52.70 -0.47
CA ILE A 728 38.42 -51.90 -1.69
C ILE A 728 38.28 -50.41 -1.35
N LEU A 729 37.34 -50.08 -0.47
CA LEU A 729 37.14 -48.72 0.04
C LEU A 729 38.35 -48.21 0.83
N LEU A 730 38.93 -49.02 1.72
CA LEU A 730 40.11 -48.66 2.51
C LEU A 730 41.35 -48.46 1.62
N ALA A 731 41.54 -49.31 0.62
CA ALA A 731 42.58 -49.13 -0.40
C ALA A 731 42.38 -47.83 -1.18
N LEU A 732 41.14 -47.53 -1.58
CA LEU A 732 40.79 -46.28 -2.24
C LEU A 732 41.12 -45.05 -1.37
N LEU A 733 40.77 -45.08 -0.07
CA LEU A 733 41.09 -43.97 0.84
C LEU A 733 42.59 -43.78 1.02
N CYS A 734 43.38 -44.86 1.05
CA CYS A 734 44.84 -44.75 1.05
C CYS A 734 45.35 -43.96 -0.16
N VAL A 735 44.83 -44.25 -1.36
CA VAL A 735 45.20 -43.53 -2.58
C VAL A 735 44.68 -42.08 -2.56
N ALA A 736 43.44 -41.87 -2.13
CA ALA A 736 42.81 -40.55 -2.07
C ALA A 736 43.46 -39.60 -1.06
N LEU A 737 44.05 -40.12 0.02
CA LEU A 737 44.71 -39.32 1.05
C LEU A 737 45.85 -38.45 0.49
N PHE A 738 46.56 -38.93 -0.54
CA PHE A 738 47.64 -38.18 -1.16
C PHE A 738 47.16 -36.84 -1.72
N PRO A 739 46.26 -36.79 -2.71
CA PRO A 739 45.79 -35.53 -3.29
C PRO A 739 44.90 -34.73 -2.33
N VAL A 740 44.15 -35.38 -1.43
CA VAL A 740 43.26 -34.71 -0.46
C VAL A 740 44.03 -33.92 0.60
N ALA A 741 45.14 -34.46 1.12
CA ALA A 741 45.91 -33.82 2.19
C ALA A 741 46.86 -32.72 1.68
N ARG A 742 47.08 -32.63 0.36
CA ARG A 742 48.02 -31.67 -0.26
C ARG A 742 47.81 -30.19 0.13
N PRO A 743 46.57 -29.64 0.18
CA PRO A 743 46.35 -28.24 0.55
C PRO A 743 46.45 -27.97 2.06
N LEU A 744 46.60 -29.00 2.90
CA LEU A 744 46.66 -28.82 4.35
C LEU A 744 48.03 -28.30 4.79
N PRO A 745 48.08 -27.46 5.84
CA PRO A 745 49.34 -27.24 6.55
C PRO A 745 49.84 -28.60 7.06
N SER A 746 51.15 -28.85 6.96
CA SER A 746 51.79 -30.13 7.30
C SER A 746 51.19 -31.36 6.60
N ALA A 747 50.87 -31.26 5.31
CA ALA A 747 50.35 -32.36 4.47
C ALA A 747 51.06 -33.72 4.65
N ALA A 748 52.40 -33.71 4.78
CA ALA A 748 53.18 -34.92 5.00
C ALA A 748 52.84 -35.61 6.34
N ALA A 749 52.58 -34.86 7.40
CA ALA A 749 52.20 -35.40 8.71
C ALA A 749 50.82 -36.08 8.66
N TRP A 750 49.84 -35.44 8.01
CA TRP A 750 48.50 -36.00 7.81
C TRP A 750 48.51 -37.27 6.98
N ARG A 751 49.28 -37.30 5.88
CA ARG A 751 49.49 -38.53 5.09
C ARG A 751 50.17 -39.61 5.91
N GLY A 752 51.18 -39.24 6.72
CA GLY A 752 51.92 -40.14 7.60
C GLY A 752 51.02 -40.87 8.59
N LEU A 753 50.22 -40.13 9.34
CA LEU A 753 49.27 -40.69 10.30
C LEU A 753 48.16 -41.47 9.60
N GLY A 754 47.54 -40.88 8.58
CA GLY A 754 46.38 -41.47 7.92
C GLY A 754 46.69 -42.77 7.16
N LEU A 755 47.80 -42.84 6.43
CA LEU A 755 48.20 -44.06 5.72
C LEU A 755 48.52 -45.20 6.68
N ALA A 756 49.20 -44.93 7.79
CA ALA A 756 49.51 -45.96 8.78
C ALA A 756 48.23 -46.58 9.36
N LEU A 757 47.25 -45.75 9.73
CA LEU A 757 45.97 -46.21 10.27
C LEU A 757 45.10 -46.94 9.23
N LEU A 758 44.97 -46.37 8.03
CA LEU A 758 44.14 -46.95 6.96
C LEU A 758 44.72 -48.26 6.40
N SER A 759 46.04 -48.35 6.23
CA SER A 759 46.69 -49.60 5.80
C SER A 759 46.59 -50.68 6.87
N SER A 760 46.67 -50.33 8.15
CA SER A 760 46.43 -51.27 9.25
C SER A 760 44.99 -51.76 9.28
N ALA A 761 44.02 -50.87 9.10
CA ALA A 761 42.61 -51.24 8.98
C ALA A 761 42.33 -52.10 7.73
N LEU A 762 43.02 -51.82 6.62
CA LEU A 762 42.92 -52.60 5.38
C LEU A 762 43.43 -54.03 5.59
N VAL A 763 44.63 -54.19 6.15
CA VAL A 763 45.23 -55.50 6.43
C VAL A 763 44.32 -56.28 7.37
N TRP A 764 43.86 -55.66 8.45
CA TRP A 764 42.90 -56.26 9.38
C TRP A 764 41.60 -56.70 8.69
N SER A 765 41.02 -55.84 7.84
CA SER A 765 39.78 -56.15 7.12
C SER A 765 39.94 -57.29 6.11
N VAL A 766 41.14 -57.49 5.56
CA VAL A 766 41.43 -58.59 4.64
C VAL A 766 41.68 -59.88 5.41
N THR A 767 42.47 -59.84 6.49
CA THR A 767 42.76 -61.02 7.30
C THR A 767 41.53 -61.57 7.99
N ASN A 768 40.62 -60.72 8.45
CA ASN A 768 39.36 -61.13 9.08
C ASN A 768 38.39 -61.86 8.13
N ARG A 769 38.67 -61.88 6.81
CA ARG A 769 37.85 -62.56 5.81
C ARG A 769 38.41 -63.89 5.32
N MET A 770 39.68 -64.14 5.64
CA MET A 770 40.37 -65.37 5.23
C MET A 770 40.14 -66.51 6.23
N ASP A 771 39.20 -66.37 7.17
CA ASP A 771 38.84 -67.35 8.22
C ASP A 771 40.05 -68.02 8.87
N PHE A 772 41.08 -67.23 9.14
CA PHE A 772 42.27 -67.75 9.81
C PHE A 772 41.97 -68.13 11.26
N ASN A 773 42.65 -69.18 11.73
CA ASN A 773 42.71 -69.49 13.16
C ASN A 773 43.17 -68.23 13.93
N PRO A 774 42.56 -67.88 15.08
CA PRO A 774 42.95 -66.70 15.87
C PRO A 774 44.45 -66.60 16.13
N ALA A 775 45.16 -67.72 16.33
CA ALA A 775 46.62 -67.72 16.49
C ALA A 775 47.38 -67.20 15.25
N ILE A 776 46.90 -67.54 14.05
CA ILE A 776 47.46 -67.09 12.77
C ILE A 776 47.10 -65.63 12.52
N GLY A 777 45.87 -65.20 12.84
CA GLY A 777 45.46 -63.81 12.76
C GLY A 777 46.33 -62.88 13.62
N MET A 778 46.63 -63.29 14.86
CA MET A 778 47.54 -62.54 15.76
C MET A 778 48.98 -62.53 15.25
N ALA A 779 49.47 -63.63 14.65
CA ALA A 779 50.78 -63.69 14.00
C ALA A 779 50.89 -62.68 12.84
N ILE A 780 49.86 -62.60 12.00
CA ILE A 780 49.81 -61.65 10.87
C ILE A 780 49.78 -60.21 11.38
N ALA A 781 49.05 -59.92 12.47
CA ALA A 781 49.04 -58.59 13.09
C ALA A 781 50.44 -58.20 13.63
N VAL A 782 51.13 -59.11 14.32
CA VAL A 782 52.52 -58.88 14.75
C VAL A 782 53.44 -58.63 13.55
N ALA A 783 53.37 -59.49 12.52
CA ALA A 783 54.15 -59.32 11.29
C ALA A 783 53.86 -57.98 10.59
N TRP A 784 52.61 -57.52 10.59
CA TRP A 784 52.23 -56.21 10.08
C TRP A 784 52.81 -55.07 10.92
N GLY A 785 52.87 -55.21 12.24
CA GLY A 785 53.55 -54.25 13.11
C GLY A 785 55.03 -54.07 12.74
N TYR A 786 55.76 -55.17 12.50
CA TYR A 786 57.12 -55.14 11.97
C TYR A 786 57.19 -54.52 10.56
N ALA A 787 56.22 -54.80 9.70
CA ALA A 787 56.14 -54.20 8.37
C ALA A 787 55.95 -52.68 8.42
N LEU A 788 55.14 -52.15 9.35
CA LEU A 788 54.98 -50.71 9.57
C LEU A 788 56.30 -50.05 10.00
N TRP A 789 57.05 -50.67 10.92
CA TRP A 789 58.37 -50.18 11.31
C TRP A 789 59.34 -50.16 10.12
N PHE A 790 59.40 -51.26 9.38
CA PHE A 790 60.28 -51.38 8.21
C PHE A 790 59.93 -50.34 7.15
N ALA A 791 58.63 -50.18 6.85
CA ALA A 791 58.12 -49.21 5.89
C ALA A 791 58.42 -47.76 6.30
N GLY A 792 58.26 -47.45 7.60
CA GLY A 792 58.61 -46.15 8.20
C GLY A 792 60.07 -45.75 8.01
N ASN A 793 60.99 -46.70 8.14
CA ASN A 793 62.43 -46.42 8.29
C ASN A 793 63.27 -46.63 7.02
N LEU A 794 62.74 -47.26 5.98
CA LEU A 794 63.49 -47.61 4.76
C LEU A 794 62.83 -47.12 3.46
N PRO A 795 61.66 -47.63 3.02
CA PRO A 795 61.07 -47.22 1.75
C PRO A 795 60.46 -45.83 1.79
N LEU A 796 59.83 -45.39 2.90
CA LEU A 796 59.21 -44.07 2.97
C LEU A 796 60.22 -42.91 2.90
N PRO A 797 61.37 -42.94 3.60
CA PRO A 797 62.41 -41.91 3.43
C PRO A 797 62.93 -41.82 1.99
N ARG A 798 63.09 -42.96 1.30
CA ARG A 798 63.50 -43.00 -0.12
C ARG A 798 62.43 -42.44 -1.05
N TRP A 799 61.16 -42.79 -0.80
CA TRP A 799 60.02 -42.23 -1.52
C TRP A 799 59.94 -40.70 -1.36
N ASN A 800 60.07 -40.20 -0.12
CA ASN A 800 60.01 -38.76 0.17
C ASN A 800 61.13 -37.98 -0.53
N ALA A 801 62.31 -38.59 -0.69
CA ALA A 801 63.42 -38.01 -1.45
C ALA A 801 63.14 -37.98 -2.96
N PHE A 802 62.45 -38.99 -3.48
CA PHE A 802 62.11 -39.08 -4.91
C PHE A 802 60.91 -38.20 -5.31
N GLN A 803 59.90 -38.08 -4.44
CA GLN A 803 58.68 -37.29 -4.68
C GLN A 803 58.38 -36.35 -3.49
N PRO A 804 59.04 -35.18 -3.41
CA PRO A 804 58.87 -34.26 -2.28
C PRO A 804 57.43 -33.72 -2.16
N ASP A 805 56.74 -33.50 -3.28
CA ASP A 805 55.35 -33.03 -3.30
C ASP A 805 54.34 -34.05 -2.71
N TRP A 806 54.72 -35.33 -2.71
CA TRP A 806 53.91 -36.47 -2.25
C TRP A 806 54.48 -37.11 -0.98
N ALA A 807 55.28 -36.37 -0.22
CA ALA A 807 55.94 -36.87 0.97
C ALA A 807 54.95 -37.32 2.07
N VAL A 808 55.39 -38.29 2.87
CA VAL A 808 54.67 -38.97 3.95
C VAL A 808 55.56 -38.97 5.20
N ALA A 809 55.10 -38.41 6.32
CA ALA A 809 55.89 -38.35 7.54
C ALA A 809 56.02 -39.74 8.19
N PRO A 810 57.25 -40.26 8.42
CA PRO A 810 57.43 -41.61 8.95
C PRO A 810 57.24 -41.72 10.47
N ALA A 811 57.25 -40.60 11.21
CA ALA A 811 57.36 -40.59 12.68
C ALA A 811 56.29 -41.42 13.42
N PHE A 812 55.07 -41.51 12.89
CA PHE A 812 53.96 -42.24 13.54
C PHE A 812 53.98 -43.76 13.27
N TRP A 813 54.57 -44.21 12.16
CA TRP A 813 54.49 -45.61 11.71
C TRP A 813 55.11 -46.62 12.71
N PRO A 814 56.30 -46.35 13.29
CA PRO A 814 56.93 -47.22 14.28
C PRO A 814 56.18 -47.28 15.61
N LEU A 815 55.53 -46.18 16.00
CA LEU A 815 54.71 -46.12 17.22
C LEU A 815 53.42 -46.92 17.03
N LEU A 816 52.76 -46.80 15.87
CA LEU A 816 51.59 -47.60 15.56
C LEU A 816 51.94 -49.10 15.51
N GLY A 817 53.06 -49.46 14.88
CA GLY A 817 53.51 -50.85 14.86
C GLY A 817 53.77 -51.40 16.27
N LEU A 818 54.27 -50.58 17.21
CA LEU A 818 54.44 -50.98 18.62
C LEU A 818 53.09 -51.32 19.25
N ILE A 819 52.09 -50.45 19.04
CA ILE A 819 50.73 -50.64 19.55
C ILE A 819 50.12 -51.92 18.98
N VAL A 820 50.33 -52.21 17.68
CA VAL A 820 49.82 -53.42 17.03
C VAL A 820 50.51 -54.67 17.59
N VAL A 821 51.83 -54.69 17.76
CA VAL A 821 52.58 -55.83 18.32
C VAL A 821 52.18 -56.09 19.78
N LEU A 822 52.08 -55.03 20.59
CA LEU A 822 51.63 -55.12 21.98
C LEU A 822 50.18 -55.62 22.07
N GLY A 823 49.27 -55.03 21.30
CA GLY A 823 47.86 -55.37 21.32
C GLY A 823 47.59 -56.80 20.83
N ALA A 824 48.20 -57.21 19.71
CA ALA A 824 48.08 -58.56 19.19
C ALA A 824 48.71 -59.59 20.13
N GLY A 825 49.88 -59.31 20.70
CA GLY A 825 50.53 -60.17 21.69
C GLY A 825 49.71 -60.35 22.96
N ALA A 826 49.17 -59.26 23.52
CA ALA A 826 48.30 -59.31 24.69
C ALA A 826 47.00 -60.06 24.41
N LEU A 827 46.33 -59.79 23.30
CA LEU A 827 45.11 -60.49 22.91
C LEU A 827 45.35 -61.98 22.63
N ALA A 828 46.49 -62.35 22.03
CA ALA A 828 46.86 -63.75 21.79
C ALA A 828 47.08 -64.52 23.10
N VAL A 829 47.65 -63.88 24.12
CA VAL A 829 47.82 -64.47 25.46
C VAL A 829 46.49 -64.60 26.18
N VAL A 830 45.64 -63.55 26.13
CA VAL A 830 44.30 -63.58 26.75
C VAL A 830 43.38 -64.62 26.10
N ALA A 831 43.47 -64.79 24.79
CA ALA A 831 42.72 -65.79 24.04
C ALA A 831 43.29 -67.22 24.20
N GLY A 832 44.38 -67.41 24.95
CA GLY A 832 45.04 -68.70 25.13
C GLY A 832 45.74 -69.24 23.86
N ALA A 833 45.88 -68.40 22.83
CA ALA A 833 46.48 -68.77 21.55
C ALA A 833 48.01 -68.86 21.64
N TRP A 834 48.65 -67.97 22.41
CA TRP A 834 50.10 -67.94 22.64
C TRP A 834 50.44 -67.97 24.13
N THR A 835 51.61 -68.52 24.47
CA THR A 835 52.18 -68.36 25.81
C THR A 835 52.73 -66.93 25.99
N PRO A 836 52.75 -66.38 27.21
CA PRO A 836 53.32 -65.06 27.46
C PRO A 836 54.80 -64.99 27.06
N ALA A 837 55.52 -66.11 27.11
CA ALA A 837 56.89 -66.23 26.60
C ALA A 837 56.98 -65.88 25.10
N VAL A 838 56.06 -66.39 24.27
CA VAL A 838 56.02 -66.13 22.81
C VAL A 838 55.64 -64.68 22.51
N ALA A 839 54.68 -64.10 23.25
CA ALA A 839 54.31 -62.70 23.08
C ALA A 839 55.46 -61.74 23.43
N LEU A 840 56.19 -62.01 24.53
CA LEU A 840 57.38 -61.24 24.92
C LEU A 840 58.55 -61.44 23.95
N ALA A 841 58.73 -62.65 23.42
CA ALA A 841 59.73 -62.95 22.39
C ALA A 841 59.44 -62.19 21.08
N GLY A 842 58.16 -61.98 20.74
CA GLY A 842 57.76 -61.16 19.60
C GLY A 842 57.88 -59.65 19.85
N LEU A 843 57.80 -59.19 21.10
CA LEU A 843 57.90 -57.78 21.49
C LEU A 843 59.34 -57.30 21.65
N ALA A 844 60.22 -58.09 22.28
CA ALA A 844 61.61 -57.70 22.55
C ALA A 844 62.40 -57.24 21.29
N PRO A 845 62.36 -57.94 20.14
CA PRO A 845 63.03 -57.47 18.92
C PRO A 845 62.43 -56.18 18.40
N TYR A 846 61.11 -55.99 18.55
CA TYR A 846 60.45 -54.75 18.14
C TYR A 846 60.90 -53.55 18.97
N LEU A 847 61.07 -53.72 20.28
CA LEU A 847 61.59 -52.66 21.17
C LEU A 847 63.05 -52.30 20.83
N LEU A 848 63.87 -53.28 20.46
CA LEU A 848 65.22 -53.05 19.95
C LEU A 848 65.22 -52.25 18.65
N LEU A 849 64.34 -52.61 17.70
CA LEU A 849 64.16 -51.86 16.47
C LEU A 849 63.73 -50.41 16.74
N LEU A 850 62.98 -50.16 17.81
CA LEU A 850 62.52 -48.83 18.18
C LEU A 850 63.65 -47.90 18.69
N LEU A 851 64.80 -48.43 19.12
CA LEU A 851 65.99 -47.64 19.53
C LEU A 851 66.49 -46.71 18.43
N ARG A 852 66.26 -47.06 17.16
CA ARG A 852 66.57 -46.19 16.01
C ARG A 852 65.72 -44.91 15.99
N ASN A 853 64.56 -44.92 16.65
CA ASN A 853 63.53 -43.89 16.53
C ASN A 853 63.28 -43.14 17.84
N THR A 854 63.91 -43.54 18.95
CA THR A 854 63.78 -42.89 20.26
C THR A 854 65.15 -42.66 20.90
N ALA A 855 65.31 -41.50 21.54
CA ALA A 855 66.49 -41.19 22.34
C ALA A 855 66.33 -41.62 23.82
N TRP A 856 65.23 -42.27 24.19
CA TRP A 856 64.98 -42.67 25.57
C TRP A 856 65.84 -43.89 25.95
N PRO A 857 66.83 -43.74 26.85
CA PRO A 857 67.73 -44.84 27.21
C PRO A 857 67.00 -45.97 27.95
N GLY A 858 65.84 -45.68 28.56
CA GLY A 858 64.99 -46.69 29.20
C GLY A 858 64.39 -47.69 28.21
N MET A 859 64.33 -47.37 26.92
CA MET A 859 63.78 -48.26 25.89
C MET A 859 64.62 -49.54 25.71
N ALA A 860 65.95 -49.40 25.79
CA ALA A 860 66.89 -50.52 25.67
C ALA A 860 66.73 -51.48 26.85
N TRP A 861 66.66 -50.92 28.07
CA TRP A 861 66.42 -51.69 29.28
C TRP A 861 65.06 -52.39 29.29
N LEU A 862 64.04 -51.77 28.69
CA LEU A 862 62.72 -52.38 28.54
C LEU A 862 62.77 -53.56 27.55
N ALA A 863 63.50 -53.43 26.43
CA ALA A 863 63.71 -54.55 25.50
C ALA A 863 64.44 -55.74 26.13
N VAL A 864 65.48 -55.47 26.93
CA VAL A 864 66.20 -56.46 27.75
C VAL A 864 65.26 -57.11 28.74
N ALA A 865 64.49 -56.34 29.50
CA ALA A 865 63.55 -56.86 30.48
C ALA A 865 62.50 -57.79 29.83
N MET A 866 61.99 -57.44 28.64
CA MET A 866 61.04 -58.29 27.91
C MET A 866 61.70 -59.58 27.37
N LEU A 867 62.96 -59.51 26.93
CA LEU A 867 63.73 -60.68 26.48
C LEU A 867 64.11 -61.62 27.65
N VAL A 868 64.49 -61.04 28.79
CA VAL A 868 64.73 -61.75 30.05
C VAL A 868 63.44 -62.43 30.50
N GLY A 869 62.34 -61.68 30.57
CA GLY A 869 61.02 -62.19 30.96
C GLY A 869 60.52 -63.31 30.04
N SER A 870 60.70 -63.18 28.74
CA SER A 870 60.40 -64.23 27.76
C SER A 870 61.17 -65.53 28.04
N GLY A 871 62.49 -65.43 28.24
CA GLY A 871 63.34 -66.59 28.50
C GLY A 871 63.07 -67.26 29.85
N LEU A 872 62.78 -66.48 30.89
CA LEU A 872 62.41 -67.01 32.21
C LEU A 872 61.04 -67.73 32.18
N LEU A 873 60.07 -67.20 31.44
CA LEU A 873 58.76 -67.85 31.22
C LEU A 873 58.89 -69.10 30.33
N ALA A 874 59.76 -69.08 29.33
CA ALA A 874 60.02 -70.24 28.46
C ALA A 874 60.78 -71.37 29.17
N ALA A 875 61.67 -71.03 30.12
CA ALA A 875 62.41 -71.98 30.95
C ALA A 875 61.63 -72.50 32.17
N GLY A 876 60.38 -72.04 32.37
CA GLY A 876 59.52 -72.45 33.49
C GLY A 876 59.93 -71.87 34.85
N ALA A 877 60.77 -70.82 34.87
CA ALA A 877 61.27 -70.20 36.10
C ALA A 877 60.30 -69.16 36.70
N LEU A 878 59.34 -68.67 35.91
CA LEU A 878 58.22 -67.82 36.31
C LEU A 878 56.93 -68.52 35.92
N GLU A 879 56.04 -68.84 36.87
CA GLU A 879 54.66 -69.20 36.57
C GLU A 879 53.81 -67.94 36.44
N TRP A 880 53.22 -67.72 35.26
CA TRP A 880 52.26 -66.64 35.03
C TRP A 880 50.84 -67.12 35.35
N ASN A 881 50.42 -66.95 36.60
CA ASN A 881 49.07 -67.28 37.06
C ASN A 881 48.17 -66.03 37.08
N TRP A 882 47.59 -65.66 35.93
CA TRP A 882 46.37 -64.85 35.89
C TRP A 882 45.26 -65.64 35.18
N TRP A 883 44.16 -65.84 35.92
CA TRP A 883 42.96 -66.64 35.63
C TRP A 883 43.17 -68.16 35.68
N GLY A 884 42.69 -68.75 36.79
CA GLY A 884 43.07 -70.06 37.27
C GLY A 884 42.72 -71.22 36.33
N ARG A 885 43.74 -72.04 36.06
CA ARG A 885 43.72 -73.51 35.99
C ARG A 885 45.16 -74.00 35.94
N GLY A 886 45.60 -74.70 36.98
CA GLY A 886 46.88 -75.44 37.00
C GLY A 886 47.52 -75.44 38.37
N ASP A 887 47.61 -76.62 38.97
CA ASP A 887 48.01 -76.87 40.35
C ASP A 887 49.47 -76.51 40.63
N GLY A 888 49.70 -75.89 41.80
CA GLY A 888 51.00 -75.42 42.22
C GLY A 888 52.04 -76.54 42.32
N GLN A 889 53.14 -76.37 41.61
CA GLN A 889 54.38 -77.10 41.86
C GLN A 889 55.57 -76.17 41.67
N PHE A 890 56.23 -75.84 42.78
CA PHE A 890 57.49 -75.08 42.79
C PHE A 890 58.56 -75.80 41.93
N GLY A 891 59.33 -74.98 41.20
CA GLY A 891 60.24 -75.41 40.14
C GLY A 891 61.28 -76.47 40.52
N SER A 892 61.52 -77.38 39.57
CA SER A 892 62.73 -78.19 39.52
C SER A 892 63.98 -77.32 39.34
N SER A 893 65.11 -77.77 39.87
CA SER A 893 66.43 -77.10 39.80
C SER A 893 66.91 -76.75 38.38
N GLY A 894 66.30 -77.33 37.34
CA GLY A 894 66.58 -77.00 35.93
C GLY A 894 66.14 -75.60 35.51
N GLY A 895 65.04 -75.07 36.07
CA GLY A 895 64.53 -73.73 35.72
C GLY A 895 65.42 -72.59 36.23
N LEU A 896 65.97 -72.73 37.44
CA LEU A 896 66.92 -71.77 38.04
C LEU A 896 68.28 -71.75 37.32
N ALA A 897 68.76 -72.91 36.86
CA ALA A 897 70.00 -73.00 36.10
C ALA A 897 69.86 -72.36 34.71
N ALA A 898 68.76 -72.62 34.01
CA ALA A 898 68.45 -71.97 32.74
C ALA A 898 68.26 -70.45 32.90
N ALA A 899 67.61 -70.00 33.97
CA ALA A 899 67.46 -68.58 34.32
C ALA A 899 68.81 -67.89 34.57
N LEU A 900 69.73 -68.53 35.29
CA LEU A 900 71.09 -68.02 35.56
C LEU A 900 71.96 -67.98 34.31
N VAL A 901 71.89 -68.99 33.44
CA VAL A 901 72.59 -68.99 32.14
C VAL A 901 72.05 -67.87 31.24
N TRP A 902 70.73 -67.65 31.23
CA TRP A 902 70.09 -66.60 30.45
C TRP A 902 70.41 -65.19 30.98
N LEU A 903 70.39 -64.98 32.30
CA LEU A 903 70.83 -63.73 32.95
C LEU A 903 72.31 -63.44 32.66
N ASN A 904 73.19 -64.45 32.71
CA ASN A 904 74.61 -64.29 32.41
C ASN A 904 74.88 -63.95 30.93
N LEU A 905 74.15 -64.57 29.99
CA LEU A 905 74.21 -64.22 28.56
C LEU A 905 73.75 -62.78 28.29
N LEU A 906 72.75 -62.30 29.03
CA LEU A 906 72.28 -60.91 28.96
C LEU A 906 73.28 -59.92 29.58
N PHE A 907 73.92 -60.25 30.71
CA PHE A 907 75.00 -59.43 31.28
C PHE A 907 76.23 -59.36 30.37
N LEU A 908 76.50 -60.40 29.57
CA LEU A 908 77.55 -60.40 28.54
C LEU A 908 77.24 -59.49 27.34
N LEU A 909 75.97 -59.13 27.11
CA LEU A 909 75.55 -58.20 26.06
C LEU A 909 75.59 -56.73 26.51
N VAL A 910 75.61 -56.45 27.82
CA VAL A 910 75.70 -55.09 28.39
C VAL A 910 76.93 -54.28 27.89
N PRO A 911 78.15 -54.86 27.79
CA PRO A 911 79.31 -54.14 27.25
C PRO A 911 79.19 -53.84 25.75
N LEU A 912 78.57 -54.74 24.98
CA LEU A 912 78.35 -54.60 23.54
C LEU A 912 77.34 -53.51 23.17
N TRP A 913 76.48 -53.11 24.12
CA TRP A 913 75.50 -52.04 23.95
C TRP A 913 75.95 -50.67 24.45
N SER A 914 77.07 -50.60 25.18
CA SER A 914 77.66 -49.33 25.65
C SER A 914 78.45 -48.57 24.57
N ARG A 915 78.53 -49.12 23.37
CA ARG A 915 79.09 -48.52 22.14
C ARG A 915 77.97 -48.29 21.15
#